data_AF-A0A7C4TCN7-F1
#
_entry.id   AF-A0A7C4TCN7-F1
#
_cell.length_a   1.000
_cell.length_b   1.000
_cell.length_c   1.000
_cell.angle_alpha   90.00
_cell.angle_beta   90.00
_cell.angle_gamma   90.00
#
_symmetry.space_group_name_H-M   'P 1'
#
loop_
_entity.id
_entity.type
_entity.pdbx_description
1 polymer ?
#
loop_
_entity_poly.entity_id
_entity_poly.type
_entity_poly.pdbx_seq_one_letter_code
_entity_poly.pdbx_strand_id
1 'polypeptide(L)'
;MAIMEIMKTIIYKIRQHLHSGWVIANHILVSFHVAFISSVLSIPPELKGKGVLGFVFTSSDTIISSIFWFISFHTGIAIHEMGHYLKAVKLNALNEKILPEAKRRASAPFLSRIFWYLEMFIKIPYGKFTGVKKEGLTYYPDAPFNLAVAAAGPATSGNMAMIFLPVAIVLLAIGLTSGYPFLVYIGRLTLGIGLVGLLDFLLADPGKYREFKEREAKAKIKAEKIEISTGTWLNKVKQVKEMMTKQRIQTIKLKNGDVVSAPWQYRNCGMGGRHTEKEYPESNISMQEMMFVPLCAKNYEEAQMITVALQTRLKEIIEKSEGARVMGIGLEGGLAPYIAKEPKDIVPEQRMWRMAVQAIRDIGYKPGDDIALAFDPAVSELSNAYREEFNQPDAIGMYYFWRSEEKVVMSRDQLVELYKKAVQELPIVMLEDAFAEDDYEGWRLLMKELGDRIFVVGDDIVTTKDSTIERCADEGLMNTSLIKANQIGTLSETLIGMLVALGKGLDLLVSHRSKSPNDDMEAQIALAANTMGLKAGGGANTERLFKYGSITKIMKDLEKTTKIEYEKKEIESLKALFNNLVITDVIAYEEPTNAGIPTVGVDIYVGVAGSEDYRKILKFTGSTPLGTSAGTGEAIHLIDSTIERSEIVERHQEFFALQSDKTYRFKKGIMEADLKAKNDPELLKLWYQVQRYDGKGCQNAVANITNIIAQEFIGHKISEFKSITQIDRKLLMLEKELAIKRGKLLPNAPLEEQIEVMQRKGNLGMNAILSMSLALGRMLAHIQGKDLWQLLREEMKTAIAKAIEANNGLPVIESTVPGEIFNKIKSIQKGYWQLLSELPLDILIRCLQQIEKKIRDENKKLYQVLREQTPIYY
;
A
#
# COMPACT_ATOMS: atom_id res chain seq x y z
N MET A 1 -0.50 16.74 49.24
CA MET A 1 -0.31 15.52 48.42
C MET A 1 -1.57 14.66 48.38
N ALA A 2 -2.13 14.20 49.51
CA ALA A 2 -3.37 13.40 49.53
C ALA A 2 -4.58 14.08 48.83
N ILE A 3 -4.78 15.40 48.99
CA ILE A 3 -5.82 16.16 48.28
C ILE A 3 -5.57 16.20 46.76
N MET A 4 -4.31 16.23 46.32
CA MET A 4 -3.95 16.17 44.89
C MET A 4 -4.18 14.77 44.30
N GLU A 5 -4.00 13.70 45.07
CA GLU A 5 -4.29 12.32 44.64
C GLU A 5 -5.79 12.04 44.56
N ILE A 6 -6.56 12.56 45.51
CA ILE A 6 -8.03 12.51 45.48
C ILE A 6 -8.55 13.31 44.28
N MET A 7 -8.03 14.52 44.02
CA MET A 7 -8.38 15.30 42.83
C MET A 7 -7.98 14.59 41.53
N LYS A 8 -6.79 13.98 41.44
CA LYS A 8 -6.37 13.21 40.26
C LYS A 8 -7.31 12.03 39.97
N THR A 9 -7.78 11.35 41.01
CA THR A 9 -8.67 10.19 40.89
C THR A 9 -10.07 10.61 40.46
N ILE A 10 -10.59 11.71 40.99
CA ILE A 10 -11.88 12.30 40.59
C ILE A 10 -11.82 12.80 39.15
N ILE A 11 -10.74 13.51 38.78
CA ILE A 11 -10.50 14.00 37.41
C ILE A 11 -10.38 12.83 36.42
N TYR A 12 -9.70 11.74 36.79
CA TYR A 12 -9.56 10.55 35.95
C TYR A 12 -10.90 9.86 35.66
N LYS A 13 -11.79 9.75 36.65
CA LYS A 13 -13.13 9.17 36.46
C LYS A 13 -14.05 10.05 35.61
N ILE A 14 -13.99 11.37 35.76
CA ILE A 14 -14.77 12.33 34.95
C ILE A 14 -14.32 12.28 33.47
N ARG A 15 -13.03 12.05 33.20
CA ARG A 15 -12.44 12.01 31.84
C ARG A 15 -13.00 10.93 30.91
N GLN A 16 -13.47 9.79 31.42
CA GLN A 16 -13.98 8.71 30.56
C GLN A 16 -15.33 9.02 29.87
N HIS A 17 -16.00 10.14 30.21
CA HIS A 17 -17.35 10.46 29.73
C HIS A 17 -17.45 11.82 28.98
N LEU A 18 -16.32 12.46 28.61
CA LEU A 18 -16.33 13.83 28.09
C LEU A 18 -16.48 13.89 26.55
N HIS A 19 -17.64 14.35 26.08
CA HIS A 19 -17.84 14.88 24.72
C HIS A 19 -17.51 16.39 24.67
N SER A 20 -17.20 16.91 23.48
CA SER A 20 -16.69 18.27 23.19
C SER A 20 -17.48 19.45 23.78
N GLY A 21 -18.77 19.28 24.11
CA GLY A 21 -19.62 20.32 24.72
C GLY A 21 -19.31 20.66 26.19
N TRP A 22 -18.47 19.89 26.89
CA TRP A 22 -18.19 20.08 28.33
C TRP A 22 -17.13 21.13 28.67
N VAL A 23 -16.26 21.52 27.73
CA VAL A 23 -15.15 22.47 27.99
C VAL A 23 -15.65 23.89 28.29
N ILE A 24 -16.68 24.34 27.57
CA ILE A 24 -17.23 25.69 27.75
C ILE A 24 -18.25 25.74 28.90
N ALA A 25 -18.96 24.64 29.15
CA ALA A 25 -19.72 24.46 30.39
C ALA A 25 -18.79 24.60 31.61
N ASN A 26 -17.56 24.08 31.55
CA ASN A 26 -16.55 24.31 32.57
C ASN A 26 -16.10 25.78 32.65
N HIS A 27 -15.87 26.49 31.55
CA HIS A 27 -15.50 27.92 31.61
C HIS A 27 -16.56 28.76 32.33
N ILE A 28 -17.84 28.56 32.03
CA ILE A 28 -18.95 29.29 32.66
C ILE A 28 -19.11 28.88 34.13
N LEU A 29 -19.09 27.58 34.41
CA LEU A 29 -19.30 27.02 35.75
C LEU A 29 -18.14 27.34 36.69
N VAL A 30 -16.89 27.19 36.25
CA VAL A 30 -15.70 27.53 37.04
C VAL A 30 -15.67 29.02 37.32
N SER A 31 -15.92 29.85 36.30
CA SER A 31 -15.96 31.31 36.49
C SER A 31 -17.02 31.71 37.52
N PHE A 32 -18.19 31.03 37.51
CA PHE A 32 -19.24 31.27 38.48
C PHE A 32 -18.76 30.91 39.89
N HIS A 33 -18.26 29.69 40.09
CA HIS A 33 -17.77 29.26 41.40
C HIS A 33 -16.65 30.15 41.91
N VAL A 34 -15.66 30.49 41.09
CA VAL A 34 -14.54 31.33 41.53
C VAL A 34 -14.99 32.75 41.86
N ALA A 35 -15.85 33.36 41.05
CA ALA A 35 -16.32 34.73 41.31
C ALA A 35 -17.10 34.84 42.63
N PHE A 36 -17.98 33.87 42.89
CA PHE A 36 -18.85 33.87 44.08
C PHE A 36 -18.15 33.30 45.32
N ILE A 37 -17.30 32.27 45.22
CA ILE A 37 -16.53 31.76 46.37
C ILE A 37 -15.48 32.79 46.80
N SER A 38 -14.83 33.47 45.84
CA SER A 38 -13.83 34.50 46.18
C SER A 38 -14.43 35.75 46.82
N SER A 39 -15.75 35.96 46.76
CA SER A 39 -16.44 37.03 47.51
C SER A 39 -16.26 36.92 49.02
N VAL A 40 -15.96 35.72 49.53
CA VAL A 40 -15.61 35.50 50.94
C VAL A 40 -14.41 36.34 51.36
N LEU A 41 -13.48 36.63 50.44
CA LEU A 41 -12.31 37.47 50.68
C LEU A 41 -12.66 38.96 50.82
N SER A 42 -13.90 39.34 50.53
CA SER A 42 -14.40 40.73 50.61
C SER A 42 -15.45 40.91 51.70
N ILE A 43 -15.68 39.91 52.56
CA ILE A 43 -16.66 39.98 53.65
C ILE A 43 -16.21 41.00 54.72
N PRO A 44 -17.07 41.97 55.08
CA PRO A 44 -16.84 42.83 56.24
C PRO A 44 -16.68 42.02 57.54
N PRO A 45 -15.69 42.30 58.40
CA PRO A 45 -15.42 41.53 59.62
C PRO A 45 -16.60 41.42 60.59
N GLU A 46 -17.57 42.32 60.48
CA GLU A 46 -18.74 42.42 61.36
C GLU A 46 -19.86 41.41 61.02
N LEU A 47 -19.85 40.82 59.82
CA LEU A 47 -20.90 39.90 59.37
C LEU A 47 -20.65 38.45 59.80
N LYS A 48 -21.65 37.81 60.43
CA LYS A 48 -21.60 36.41 60.89
C LYS A 48 -22.87 35.64 60.52
N GLY A 49 -22.78 34.30 60.47
CA GLY A 49 -23.92 33.41 60.27
C GLY A 49 -24.66 33.65 58.95
N LYS A 50 -25.99 33.80 58.99
CA LYS A 50 -26.83 34.03 57.79
C LYS A 50 -26.50 35.34 57.05
N GLY A 51 -25.88 36.31 57.71
CA GLY A 51 -25.45 37.58 57.10
C GLY A 51 -24.36 37.42 56.03
N VAL A 52 -23.54 36.37 56.13
CA VAL A 52 -22.52 36.04 55.12
C VAL A 52 -23.16 35.61 53.80
N LEU A 53 -24.16 34.74 53.85
CA LEU A 53 -24.90 34.32 52.64
C LEU A 53 -25.65 35.49 52.00
N GLY A 54 -26.23 36.38 52.82
CA GLY A 54 -26.82 37.63 52.35
C GLY A 54 -25.81 38.53 51.63
N PHE A 55 -24.58 38.63 52.15
CA PHE A 55 -23.51 39.39 51.50
C PHE A 55 -23.11 38.79 50.15
N VAL A 56 -22.89 37.47 50.09
CA VAL A 56 -22.43 36.80 48.86
C VAL A 56 -23.48 36.82 47.74
N PHE A 57 -24.77 36.72 48.08
CA PHE A 57 -25.83 36.50 47.08
C PHE A 57 -26.83 37.66 46.93
N THR A 58 -26.90 38.62 47.85
CA THR A 58 -27.89 39.71 47.80
C THR A 58 -27.32 41.12 48.01
N SER A 59 -26.00 41.28 48.18
CA SER A 59 -25.37 42.60 48.35
C SER A 59 -24.88 43.22 47.03
N SER A 60 -24.30 44.42 47.11
CA SER A 60 -23.58 45.03 45.99
C SER A 60 -22.39 44.19 45.52
N ASP A 61 -21.81 43.34 46.37
CA ASP A 61 -20.74 42.40 45.97
C ASP A 61 -21.26 41.30 45.03
N THR A 62 -22.56 40.97 45.09
CA THR A 62 -23.19 40.06 44.12
C THR A 62 -23.10 40.61 42.70
N ILE A 63 -23.26 41.93 42.53
CA ILE A 63 -23.14 42.60 41.24
C ILE A 63 -21.69 42.54 40.76
N ILE A 64 -20.74 42.82 41.65
CA ILE A 64 -19.30 42.74 41.35
C ILE A 64 -18.90 41.30 40.97
N SER A 65 -19.36 40.31 41.73
CA SER A 65 -19.14 38.89 41.46
C SER A 65 -19.76 38.46 40.14
N SER A 66 -20.93 38.98 39.78
CA SER A 66 -21.57 38.72 38.48
C SER A 66 -20.78 39.32 37.32
N ILE A 67 -20.22 40.53 37.49
CA ILE A 67 -19.32 41.16 36.52
C ILE A 67 -18.03 40.35 36.37
N PHE A 68 -17.43 39.90 37.47
CA PHE A 68 -16.21 39.08 37.43
C PHE A 68 -16.44 37.71 36.81
N TRP A 69 -17.58 37.09 37.11
CA TRP A 69 -18.02 35.87 36.45
C TRP A 69 -18.06 36.07 34.94
N PHE A 70 -18.74 37.13 34.50
CA PHE A 70 -18.87 37.47 33.08
C PHE A 70 -17.52 37.68 32.39
N ILE A 71 -16.67 38.53 32.96
CA ILE A 71 -15.35 38.83 32.38
C ILE A 71 -14.49 37.56 32.33
N SER A 72 -14.52 36.73 33.38
CA SER A 72 -13.67 35.54 33.46
C SER A 72 -14.05 34.48 32.43
N PHE A 73 -15.34 34.17 32.26
CA PHE A 73 -15.74 33.16 31.26
C PHE A 73 -15.58 33.70 29.83
N HIS A 74 -15.88 34.99 29.61
CA HIS A 74 -15.70 35.63 28.30
C HIS A 74 -14.23 35.57 27.87
N THR A 75 -13.33 35.93 28.78
CA THR A 75 -11.88 35.88 28.56
C THR A 75 -11.41 34.45 28.29
N GLY A 76 -11.90 33.47 29.05
CA GLY A 76 -11.56 32.05 28.85
C GLY A 76 -11.94 31.55 27.45
N ILE A 77 -13.19 31.77 27.04
CA ILE A 77 -13.67 31.37 25.70
C ILE A 77 -12.89 32.11 24.61
N ALA A 78 -12.72 33.42 24.74
CA ALA A 78 -12.00 34.23 23.75
C ALA A 78 -10.57 33.73 23.54
N ILE A 79 -9.79 33.59 24.61
CA ILE A 79 -8.38 33.22 24.55
C ILE A 79 -8.19 31.79 24.04
N HIS A 80 -9.02 30.83 24.47
CA HIS A 80 -8.98 29.45 24.01
C HIS A 80 -9.19 29.36 22.49
N GLU A 81 -10.28 29.94 22.01
CA GLU A 81 -10.65 29.89 20.60
C GLU A 81 -9.74 30.74 19.70
N MET A 82 -9.20 31.85 20.22
CA MET A 82 -8.12 32.59 19.56
C MET A 82 -6.89 31.70 19.33
N GLY A 83 -6.53 30.86 20.31
CA GLY A 83 -5.44 29.88 20.18
C GLY A 83 -5.65 28.90 19.03
N HIS A 84 -6.85 28.31 18.94
CA HIS A 84 -7.24 27.45 17.83
C HIS A 84 -7.19 28.18 16.49
N TYR A 85 -7.82 29.35 16.41
CA TYR A 85 -7.92 30.11 15.17
C TYR A 85 -6.56 30.56 14.65
N LEU A 86 -5.72 31.16 15.49
CA LEU A 86 -4.40 31.66 15.08
C LEU A 86 -3.46 30.52 14.68
N LYS A 87 -3.56 29.36 15.36
CA LYS A 87 -2.83 28.16 14.93
C LYS A 87 -3.33 27.64 13.58
N ALA A 88 -4.64 27.66 13.35
CA ALA A 88 -5.22 27.30 12.06
C ALA A 88 -4.77 28.25 10.93
N VAL A 89 -4.66 29.56 11.19
CA VAL A 89 -4.06 30.53 10.24
C VAL A 89 -2.62 30.15 9.92
N LYS A 90 -1.80 29.89 10.96
CA LYS A 90 -0.38 29.53 10.80
C LYS A 90 -0.16 28.23 10.03
N LEU A 91 -1.07 27.27 10.19
CA LEU A 91 -1.02 25.95 9.55
C LEU A 91 -1.78 25.89 8.22
N ASN A 92 -2.28 27.01 7.70
CA ASN A 92 -3.09 27.06 6.48
C ASN A 92 -4.34 26.17 6.53
N ALA A 93 -4.90 25.99 7.72
CA ALA A 93 -5.98 25.06 7.98
C ALA A 93 -7.37 25.71 7.95
N LEU A 94 -7.51 27.05 7.93
CA LEU A 94 -8.83 27.69 7.81
C LEU A 94 -9.48 27.48 6.44
N ASN A 95 -10.82 27.62 6.40
CA ASN A 95 -11.63 27.71 5.19
C ASN A 95 -11.04 28.73 4.19
N GLU A 96 -11.02 28.34 2.92
CA GLU A 96 -10.40 29.08 1.82
C GLU A 96 -10.97 30.47 1.58
N LYS A 97 -12.26 30.67 1.89
CA LYS A 97 -12.90 31.99 1.78
C LYS A 97 -12.37 32.99 2.82
N ILE A 98 -11.78 32.50 3.90
CA ILE A 98 -11.41 33.28 5.09
C ILE A 98 -9.88 33.35 5.25
N LEU A 99 -9.17 32.30 4.84
CA LEU A 99 -7.73 32.15 5.02
C LEU A 99 -6.89 33.30 4.41
N PRO A 100 -7.16 33.82 3.19
CA PRO A 100 -6.39 34.92 2.60
C PRO A 100 -6.46 36.20 3.45
N GLU A 101 -7.66 36.54 3.92
CA GLU A 101 -7.89 37.71 4.76
C GLU A 101 -7.23 37.54 6.13
N ALA A 102 -7.39 36.36 6.75
CA ALA A 102 -6.81 36.06 8.04
C ALA A 102 -5.26 36.08 7.99
N LYS A 103 -4.64 35.59 6.91
CA LYS A 103 -3.19 35.67 6.69
C LYS A 103 -2.70 37.10 6.51
N ARG A 104 -3.42 37.90 5.74
CA ARG A 104 -3.11 39.33 5.54
C ARG A 104 -3.11 40.06 6.88
N ARG A 105 -4.14 39.83 7.69
CA ARG A 105 -4.25 40.43 9.03
C ARG A 105 -3.20 39.90 10.01
N ALA A 106 -2.88 38.60 9.96
CA ALA A 106 -1.84 38.01 10.79
C ALA A 106 -0.43 38.53 10.48
N SER A 107 -0.20 38.95 9.23
CA SER A 107 1.08 39.51 8.75
C SER A 107 1.13 41.04 8.81
N ALA A 108 0.07 41.70 9.28
CA ALA A 108 -0.02 43.15 9.34
C ALA A 108 0.90 43.77 10.41
N PRO A 109 1.18 45.09 10.35
CA PRO A 109 1.91 45.80 11.39
C PRO A 109 1.29 45.63 12.77
N PHE A 110 2.10 45.79 13.83
CA PHE A 110 1.71 45.52 15.22
C PHE A 110 0.40 46.21 15.65
N LEU A 111 0.22 47.49 15.32
CA LEU A 111 -0.99 48.24 15.67
C LEU A 111 -2.25 47.66 15.01
N SER A 112 -2.18 47.27 13.75
CA SER A 112 -3.30 46.64 13.03
C SER A 112 -3.64 45.26 13.58
N ARG A 113 -2.63 44.50 14.04
CA ARG A 113 -2.85 43.19 14.70
C ARG A 113 -3.52 43.33 16.05
N ILE A 114 -3.23 44.38 16.82
CA ILE A 114 -3.91 44.66 18.09
C ILE A 114 -5.42 44.84 17.86
N PHE A 115 -5.82 45.67 16.89
CA PHE A 115 -7.24 45.86 16.58
C PHE A 115 -7.92 44.56 16.14
N TRP A 116 -7.21 43.71 15.40
CA TRP A 116 -7.71 42.40 15.01
C TRP A 116 -7.86 41.44 16.21
N TYR A 117 -6.91 41.41 17.13
CA TYR A 117 -7.01 40.60 18.35
C TYR A 117 -8.11 41.10 19.29
N LEU A 118 -8.33 42.42 19.37
CA LEU A 118 -9.46 43.00 20.11
C LEU A 118 -10.79 42.62 19.46
N GLU A 119 -10.86 42.66 18.13
CA GLU A 119 -12.04 42.20 17.39
C GLU A 119 -12.34 40.72 17.65
N MET A 120 -11.31 39.87 17.63
CA MET A 120 -11.42 38.45 17.99
C MET A 120 -11.95 38.28 19.41
N PHE A 121 -11.30 38.93 20.37
CA PHE A 121 -11.65 38.84 21.79
C PHE A 121 -13.12 39.16 22.05
N ILE A 122 -13.62 40.23 21.43
CA ILE A 122 -15.01 40.67 21.60
C ILE A 122 -15.99 39.74 20.88
N LYS A 123 -15.72 39.34 19.63
CA LYS A 123 -16.72 38.68 18.77
C LYS A 123 -16.77 37.15 18.92
N ILE A 124 -15.67 36.51 19.28
CA ILE A 124 -15.55 35.04 19.35
C ILE A 124 -16.51 34.43 20.39
N PRO A 125 -16.62 34.94 21.63
CA PRO A 125 -17.53 34.38 22.64
C PRO A 125 -19.02 34.47 22.28
N TYR A 126 -19.36 35.22 21.22
CA TYR A 126 -20.72 35.30 20.69
C TYR A 126 -20.90 34.54 19.38
N GLY A 127 -19.86 33.89 18.85
CA GLY A 127 -19.89 33.20 17.56
C GLY A 127 -20.06 34.15 16.36
N LYS A 128 -19.71 35.43 16.53
CA LYS A 128 -19.87 36.48 15.50
C LYS A 128 -18.57 36.79 14.75
N PHE A 129 -17.49 36.07 15.06
CA PHE A 129 -16.19 36.27 14.43
C PHE A 129 -16.06 35.40 13.17
N THR A 130 -15.63 36.00 12.07
CA THR A 130 -15.52 35.32 10.77
C THR A 130 -14.52 34.16 10.85
N GLY A 131 -15.03 32.94 10.62
CA GLY A 131 -14.23 31.70 10.62
C GLY A 131 -14.18 30.98 11.97
N VAL A 132 -15.00 31.38 12.94
CA VAL A 132 -15.32 30.59 14.14
C VAL A 132 -16.81 30.29 14.12
N LYS A 133 -17.18 29.01 14.07
CA LYS A 133 -18.57 28.55 14.12
C LYS A 133 -18.99 28.31 15.55
N LYS A 134 -20.28 28.52 15.83
CA LYS A 134 -20.91 28.26 17.12
C LYS A 134 -22.09 27.30 16.94
N GLU A 135 -22.03 26.15 17.60
CA GLU A 135 -23.14 25.20 17.69
C GLU A 135 -23.44 24.93 19.16
N GLY A 136 -24.59 25.42 19.64
CA GLY A 136 -24.93 25.40 21.06
C GLY A 136 -23.92 26.18 21.90
N LEU A 137 -23.27 25.49 22.85
CA LEU A 137 -22.19 26.02 23.68
C LEU A 137 -20.79 25.67 23.17
N THR A 138 -20.66 25.13 21.95
CA THR A 138 -19.36 24.75 21.38
C THR A 138 -18.91 25.76 20.33
N TYR A 139 -17.64 26.15 20.38
CA TYR A 139 -16.98 26.96 19.36
C TYR A 139 -15.90 26.14 18.68
N TYR A 140 -15.70 26.37 17.39
CA TYR A 140 -14.57 25.77 16.69
C TYR A 140 -14.19 26.62 15.47
N PRO A 141 -12.90 26.68 15.11
CA PRO A 141 -12.49 27.30 13.86
C PRO A 141 -13.09 26.52 12.68
N ASP A 142 -13.48 27.23 11.63
CA ASP A 142 -13.94 26.63 10.38
C ASP A 142 -12.73 26.04 9.62
N ALA A 143 -12.24 24.89 10.10
CA ALA A 143 -11.05 24.19 9.67
C ALA A 143 -11.23 22.67 9.83
N PRO A 144 -10.70 21.83 8.92
CA PRO A 144 -10.67 20.37 9.12
C PRO A 144 -9.87 20.00 10.37
N PHE A 145 -10.21 18.87 10.97
CA PHE A 145 -9.61 18.43 12.23
C PHE A 145 -8.09 18.24 12.09
N ASN A 146 -7.31 19.01 12.86
CA ASN A 146 -5.85 18.95 12.88
C ASN A 146 -5.36 18.88 14.33
N LEU A 147 -4.54 17.89 14.65
CA LEU A 147 -4.06 17.64 16.02
C LEU A 147 -3.32 18.85 16.62
N ALA A 148 -2.53 19.57 15.81
CA ALA A 148 -1.81 20.76 16.26
C ALA A 148 -2.74 21.96 16.45
N VAL A 149 -3.84 22.05 15.70
CA VAL A 149 -4.90 23.05 15.93
C VAL A 149 -5.65 22.69 17.22
N ALA A 150 -6.06 21.43 17.40
CA ALA A 150 -6.77 20.95 18.59
C ALA A 150 -5.95 21.07 19.88
N ALA A 151 -4.61 21.03 19.81
CA ALA A 151 -3.73 21.23 20.96
C ALA A 151 -3.51 22.72 21.32
N ALA A 152 -3.80 23.66 20.40
CA ALA A 152 -3.42 25.06 20.55
C ALA A 152 -4.32 25.87 21.50
N GLY A 153 -5.62 25.57 21.55
CA GLY A 153 -6.56 26.20 22.48
C GLY A 153 -6.16 25.97 23.94
N PRO A 154 -6.06 24.71 24.39
CA PRO A 154 -5.62 24.38 25.75
C PRO A 154 -4.25 24.97 26.10
N ALA A 155 -3.28 24.95 25.18
CA ALA A 155 -1.96 25.53 25.42
C ALA A 155 -2.03 27.05 25.66
N THR A 156 -2.91 27.75 24.94
CA THR A 156 -3.10 29.20 25.10
C THR A 156 -3.77 29.53 26.43
N SER A 157 -4.74 28.72 26.86
CA SER A 157 -5.34 28.80 28.21
C SER A 157 -4.34 28.53 29.32
N GLY A 158 -3.41 27.58 29.13
CA GLY A 158 -2.30 27.35 30.05
C GLY A 158 -1.38 28.56 30.20
N ASN A 159 -1.07 29.26 29.10
CA ASN A 159 -0.30 30.50 29.16
C ASN A 159 -1.05 31.61 29.91
N MET A 160 -2.36 31.72 29.70
CA MET A 160 -3.20 32.65 30.46
C MET A 160 -3.13 32.36 31.97
N ALA A 161 -3.22 31.10 32.39
CA ALA A 161 -3.08 30.72 33.79
C ALA A 161 -1.72 31.12 34.39
N MET A 162 -0.64 30.87 33.66
CA MET A 162 0.72 31.21 34.07
C MET A 162 0.93 32.71 34.29
N ILE A 163 0.20 33.56 33.56
CA ILE A 163 0.27 35.02 33.70
C ILE A 163 -0.60 35.50 34.86
N PHE A 164 -1.86 35.07 34.93
CA PHE A 164 -2.85 35.67 35.83
C PHE A 164 -2.82 35.11 37.26
N LEU A 165 -2.45 33.84 37.46
CA LEU A 165 -2.42 33.25 38.81
C LEU A 165 -1.35 33.86 39.73
N PRO A 166 -0.09 34.09 39.30
CA PRO A 166 0.91 34.75 40.14
C PRO A 166 0.50 36.18 40.52
N VAL A 167 -0.06 36.92 39.56
CA VAL A 167 -0.56 38.28 39.77
C VAL A 167 -1.70 38.28 40.80
N ALA A 168 -2.64 37.33 40.69
CA ALA A 168 -3.73 37.19 41.63
C ALA A 168 -3.23 36.93 43.06
N ILE A 169 -2.26 36.03 43.24
CA ILE A 169 -1.68 35.70 44.55
C ILE A 169 -1.05 36.93 45.19
N VAL A 170 -0.25 37.69 44.43
CA VAL A 170 0.42 38.90 44.95
C VAL A 170 -0.60 39.97 45.33
N LEU A 171 -1.58 40.25 44.48
CA LEU A 171 -2.58 41.29 44.73
C LEU A 171 -3.50 40.93 45.90
N LEU A 172 -3.92 39.67 46.01
CA LEU A 172 -4.72 39.20 47.15
C LEU A 172 -3.92 39.25 48.45
N ALA A 173 -2.65 38.83 48.43
CA ALA A 173 -1.80 38.87 49.62
C ALA A 173 -1.61 40.31 50.13
N ILE A 174 -1.27 41.26 49.24
CA ILE A 174 -1.10 42.67 49.61
C ILE A 174 -2.43 43.28 50.04
N GLY A 175 -3.51 43.05 49.28
CA GLY A 175 -4.83 43.60 49.57
C GLY A 175 -5.38 43.16 50.93
N LEU A 176 -5.22 41.89 51.27
CA LEU A 176 -5.71 41.32 52.54
C LEU A 176 -4.82 41.72 53.73
N THR A 177 -3.51 41.81 53.56
CA THR A 177 -2.57 42.18 54.66
C THR A 177 -2.53 43.68 54.93
N SER A 178 -2.66 44.50 53.89
CA SER A 178 -2.57 45.96 53.97
C SER A 178 -3.93 46.64 54.06
N GLY A 179 -5.03 45.88 53.97
CA GLY A 179 -6.40 46.40 54.10
C GLY A 179 -6.85 47.28 52.94
N TYR A 180 -6.37 47.05 51.72
CA TYR A 180 -6.76 47.80 50.52
C TYR A 180 -7.81 47.04 49.70
N PRO A 181 -9.12 47.37 49.80
CA PRO A 181 -10.19 46.56 49.20
C PRO A 181 -10.10 46.48 47.67
N PHE A 182 -9.62 47.54 47.02
CA PHE A 182 -9.43 47.58 45.57
C PHE A 182 -8.44 46.51 45.07
N LEU A 183 -7.36 46.23 45.80
CA LEU A 183 -6.40 45.18 45.44
C LEU A 183 -7.01 43.79 45.60
N VAL A 184 -7.89 43.61 46.59
CA VAL A 184 -8.65 42.36 46.74
C VAL A 184 -9.57 42.14 45.55
N TYR A 185 -10.25 43.19 45.06
CA TYR A 185 -11.11 43.10 43.88
C TYR A 185 -10.35 42.76 42.59
N ILE A 186 -9.20 43.40 42.31
CA ILE A 186 -8.37 43.05 41.15
C ILE A 186 -7.80 41.63 41.31
N GLY A 187 -7.37 41.28 42.52
CA GLY A 187 -6.88 39.95 42.85
C GLY A 187 -7.93 38.86 42.59
N ARG A 188 -9.20 39.10 42.95
CA ARG A 188 -10.34 38.21 42.68
C ARG A 188 -10.60 38.02 41.19
N LEU A 189 -10.60 39.11 40.42
CA LEU A 189 -10.81 39.06 38.97
C LEU A 189 -9.70 38.28 38.26
N THR A 190 -8.44 38.58 38.59
CA THR A 190 -7.28 37.89 38.01
C THR A 190 -7.21 36.42 38.44
N LEU A 191 -7.65 36.09 39.66
CA LEU A 191 -7.82 34.70 40.11
C LEU A 191 -8.85 33.95 39.27
N GLY A 192 -9.99 34.59 38.97
CA GLY A 192 -11.03 34.06 38.07
C GLY A 192 -10.48 33.68 36.71
N ILE A 193 -9.83 34.63 36.03
CA ILE A 193 -9.23 34.42 34.71
C ILE A 193 -8.17 33.32 34.76
N GLY A 194 -7.30 33.33 35.77
CA GLY A 194 -6.23 32.35 35.92
C GLY A 194 -6.70 30.91 36.16
N LEU A 195 -7.69 30.72 37.04
CA LEU A 195 -8.22 29.39 37.36
C LEU A 195 -9.01 28.77 36.20
N VAL A 196 -9.73 29.60 35.45
CA VAL A 196 -10.43 29.17 34.23
C VAL A 196 -9.43 28.62 33.21
N GLY A 197 -8.34 29.35 32.95
CA GLY A 197 -7.29 28.89 32.04
C GLY A 197 -6.56 27.63 32.51
N LEU A 198 -6.33 27.51 33.82
CA LEU A 198 -5.63 26.37 34.40
C LEU A 198 -6.46 25.09 34.29
N LEU A 199 -7.75 25.16 34.64
CA LEU A 199 -8.63 24.00 34.60
C LEU A 199 -8.90 23.55 33.17
N ASP A 200 -9.03 24.48 32.24
CA ASP A 200 -9.13 24.18 30.82
C ASP A 200 -7.90 23.41 30.30
N PHE A 201 -6.68 23.87 30.63
CA PHE A 201 -5.44 23.17 30.27
C PHE A 201 -5.32 21.79 30.92
N LEU A 202 -5.69 21.64 32.19
CA LEU A 202 -5.56 20.38 32.94
C LEU A 202 -6.62 19.33 32.56
N LEU A 203 -7.78 19.76 32.11
CA LEU A 203 -8.87 18.87 31.70
C LEU A 203 -8.79 18.47 30.21
N ALA A 204 -7.95 19.16 29.42
CA ALA A 204 -7.63 18.77 28.05
C ALA A 204 -6.93 17.39 27.96
N ASP A 205 -7.12 16.68 26.85
CA ASP A 205 -6.58 15.33 26.60
C ASP A 205 -5.04 15.30 26.66
N PRO A 206 -4.42 14.70 27.71
CA PRO A 206 -2.97 14.68 27.87
C PRO A 206 -2.25 13.83 26.82
N GLY A 207 -2.93 12.83 26.24
CA GLY A 207 -2.36 11.93 25.24
C GLY A 207 -2.07 12.67 23.94
N LYS A 208 -3.06 13.44 23.44
CA LYS A 208 -2.94 14.25 22.23
C LYS A 208 -1.91 15.38 22.35
N TYR A 209 -1.83 16.03 23.53
CA TYR A 209 -0.85 17.09 23.77
C TYR A 209 0.58 16.56 23.86
N ARG A 210 0.77 15.39 24.50
CA ARG A 210 2.08 14.72 24.58
C ARG A 210 2.55 14.24 23.22
N GLU A 211 1.66 13.62 22.44
CA GLU A 211 1.94 13.18 21.07
C GLU A 211 2.33 14.37 20.16
N PHE A 212 1.64 15.50 20.30
CA PHE A 212 2.01 16.74 19.61
C PHE A 212 3.42 17.24 19.98
N LYS A 213 3.74 17.33 21.28
CA LYS A 213 5.07 17.75 21.77
C LYS A 213 6.19 16.83 21.27
N GLU A 214 5.97 15.52 21.25
CA GLU A 214 6.95 14.55 20.77
C GLU A 214 7.17 14.67 19.25
N ARG A 215 6.11 14.91 18.47
CA ARG A 215 6.22 15.19 17.01
C ARG A 215 6.92 16.52 16.74
N GLU A 216 6.62 17.58 17.49
CA GLU A 216 7.25 18.90 17.33
C GLU A 216 8.74 18.86 17.69
N ALA A 217 9.11 18.15 18.78
CA ALA A 217 10.50 17.95 19.16
C ALA A 217 11.30 17.18 18.07
N LYS A 218 10.72 16.10 17.53
CA LYS A 218 11.33 15.34 16.42
C LYS A 218 11.46 16.20 15.16
N ALA A 219 10.43 16.96 14.80
CA ALA A 219 10.45 17.87 13.65
C ALA A 219 11.49 18.99 13.81
N LYS A 220 11.64 19.55 15.02
CA LYS A 220 12.61 20.62 15.32
C LYS A 220 14.06 20.10 15.27
N ILE A 221 14.32 18.92 15.83
CA ILE A 221 15.62 18.24 15.71
C ILE A 221 15.94 17.91 14.24
N LYS A 222 14.94 17.54 13.44
CA LYS A 222 15.09 17.24 12.01
C LYS A 222 15.27 18.51 11.16
N ALA A 223 14.70 19.64 11.60
CA ALA A 223 14.80 20.97 10.99
C ALA A 223 16.16 21.64 11.28
N GLU A 224 16.69 21.49 12.49
CA GLU A 224 18.03 21.98 12.86
C GLU A 224 19.17 21.21 12.14
N LYS A 225 18.89 20.00 11.65
CA LYS A 225 19.80 19.23 10.77
C LYS A 225 19.69 19.59 9.27
N ILE A 226 18.88 20.58 8.89
CA ILE A 226 18.73 21.01 7.49
C ILE A 226 19.80 22.07 7.18
N GLU A 227 21.05 21.63 7.09
CA GLU A 227 21.89 22.19 6.03
C GLU A 227 21.39 21.62 4.71
N ILE A 228 21.06 22.52 3.79
CA ILE A 228 20.68 22.21 2.42
C ILE A 228 21.82 21.39 1.81
N SER A 229 21.60 20.09 1.55
CA SER A 229 22.56 19.33 0.75
C SER A 229 22.53 19.93 -0.66
N THR A 230 23.58 20.65 -1.01
CA THR A 230 23.79 21.43 -2.23
C THR A 230 23.99 20.58 -3.50
N GLY A 231 23.31 19.43 -3.59
CA GLY A 231 23.29 18.56 -4.76
C GLY A 231 21.94 18.61 -5.47
N THR A 232 21.95 18.70 -6.80
CA THR A 232 20.77 18.46 -7.63
C THR A 232 20.24 17.04 -7.38
N TRP A 233 18.91 16.86 -7.33
CA TRP A 233 18.30 15.53 -7.10
C TRP A 233 18.85 14.46 -8.06
N LEU A 234 19.18 14.85 -9.30
CA LEU A 234 19.81 14.00 -10.30
C LEU A 234 21.07 13.26 -9.81
N ASN A 235 21.89 13.88 -8.94
CA ASN A 235 23.07 13.23 -8.36
C ASN A 235 22.71 12.35 -7.16
N LYS A 236 21.68 12.73 -6.42
CA LYS A 236 21.22 12.05 -5.22
C LYS A 236 20.46 10.77 -5.52
N VAL A 237 19.66 10.75 -6.58
CA VAL A 237 18.81 9.61 -6.95
C VAL A 237 19.63 8.33 -7.14
N LYS A 238 20.84 8.43 -7.69
CA LYS A 238 21.76 7.28 -7.82
C LYS A 238 22.13 6.68 -6.46
N GLN A 239 22.42 7.52 -5.48
CA GLN A 239 22.70 7.09 -4.11
C GLN A 239 21.46 6.49 -3.44
N VAL A 240 20.27 7.07 -3.69
CA VAL A 240 19.00 6.52 -3.20
C VAL A 240 18.72 5.16 -3.82
N LYS A 241 18.92 4.98 -5.12
CA LYS A 241 18.81 3.70 -5.80
C LYS A 241 19.76 2.67 -5.19
N GLU A 242 21.04 3.00 -5.03
CA GLU A 242 22.02 2.11 -4.39
C GLU A 242 21.68 1.77 -2.93
N MET A 243 21.10 2.70 -2.19
CA MET A 243 20.58 2.44 -0.84
C MET A 243 19.41 1.46 -0.91
N MET A 244 18.46 1.67 -1.83
CA MET A 244 17.27 0.83 -1.98
C MET A 244 17.60 -0.60 -2.41
N THR A 245 18.66 -0.82 -3.19
CA THR A 245 19.10 -2.18 -3.54
C THR A 245 19.75 -2.91 -2.36
N LYS A 246 20.50 -2.20 -1.51
CA LYS A 246 21.23 -2.77 -0.36
C LYS A 246 20.40 -2.89 0.92
N GLN A 247 19.40 -2.02 1.09
CA GLN A 247 18.58 -1.93 2.30
C GLN A 247 17.11 -2.22 1.99
N ARG A 248 16.34 -2.43 3.06
CA ARG A 248 14.91 -2.71 3.04
C ARG A 248 14.26 -2.02 4.24
N ILE A 249 12.93 -1.89 4.22
CA ILE A 249 12.18 -1.19 5.28
C ILE A 249 12.50 -1.77 6.66
N GLN A 250 12.53 -3.10 6.73
CA GLN A 250 12.78 -3.86 7.96
C GLN A 250 13.48 -5.16 7.60
N THR A 251 14.44 -5.57 8.42
CA THR A 251 15.22 -6.79 8.18
C THR A 251 15.39 -7.57 9.48
N ILE A 252 15.20 -8.89 9.40
CA ILE A 252 15.36 -9.83 10.52
C ILE A 252 16.36 -10.90 10.10
N LYS A 253 17.39 -11.10 10.93
CA LYS A 253 18.33 -12.21 10.76
C LYS A 253 17.82 -13.44 11.51
N LEU A 254 17.68 -14.55 10.80
CA LEU A 254 17.25 -15.83 11.34
C LEU A 254 18.43 -16.60 11.97
N LYS A 255 18.12 -17.61 12.80
CA LYS A 255 19.14 -18.44 13.47
C LYS A 255 20.02 -19.22 12.49
N ASN A 256 19.48 -19.62 11.35
CA ASN A 256 20.22 -20.32 10.28
C ASN A 256 21.11 -19.37 9.44
N GLY A 257 21.18 -18.08 9.78
CA GLY A 257 21.96 -17.08 9.06
C GLY A 257 21.24 -16.42 7.89
N ASP A 258 20.08 -16.95 7.45
CA ASP A 258 19.25 -16.29 6.44
C ASP A 258 18.76 -14.93 6.95
N VAL A 259 18.54 -14.03 6.00
CA VAL A 259 17.95 -12.72 6.25
C VAL A 259 16.56 -12.68 5.62
N VAL A 260 15.57 -12.22 6.37
CA VAL A 260 14.22 -11.94 5.85
C VAL A 260 14.04 -10.42 5.86
N SER A 261 13.68 -9.86 4.72
CA SER A 261 13.50 -8.42 4.61
C SER A 261 12.14 -8.05 4.06
N ALA A 262 11.50 -7.07 4.69
CA ALA A 262 10.27 -6.47 4.25
C ALA A 262 10.57 -5.54 3.04
N PRO A 263 9.98 -5.77 1.85
CA PRO A 263 10.26 -5.00 0.64
C PRO A 263 10.04 -3.49 0.79
N TRP A 264 10.59 -2.67 -0.11
CA TRP A 264 10.13 -1.29 -0.22
C TRP A 264 8.66 -1.26 -0.66
N GLN A 265 7.85 -0.45 0.00
CA GLN A 265 6.45 -0.30 -0.33
C GLN A 265 6.27 0.70 -1.49
N TYR A 266 5.68 0.24 -2.58
CA TYR A 266 5.23 1.07 -3.70
C TYR A 266 3.71 1.18 -3.64
N ARG A 267 3.21 2.19 -2.92
CA ARG A 267 1.76 2.33 -2.70
C ARG A 267 1.17 3.31 -3.70
N ASN A 268 0.21 2.83 -4.48
CA ASN A 268 -0.54 3.64 -5.44
C ASN A 268 -1.43 4.66 -4.71
N CYS A 269 -1.27 5.94 -5.02
CA CYS A 269 -2.02 7.04 -4.45
C CYS A 269 -2.64 7.97 -5.50
N GLY A 270 -2.35 7.75 -6.79
CA GLY A 270 -2.90 8.52 -7.90
C GLY A 270 -3.03 7.65 -9.14
N MET A 271 -4.13 7.80 -9.88
CA MET A 271 -4.50 6.94 -10.98
C MET A 271 -4.96 7.71 -12.21
N GLY A 272 -4.71 7.12 -13.37
CA GLY A 272 -5.20 7.56 -14.67
C GLY A 272 -5.38 6.38 -15.61
N GLY A 273 -5.20 6.63 -16.92
CA GLY A 273 -5.25 5.62 -17.96
C GLY A 273 -6.52 4.77 -17.93
N ARG A 274 -6.39 3.49 -18.31
CA ARG A 274 -7.50 2.52 -18.33
C ARG A 274 -8.10 2.22 -16.95
N HIS A 275 -7.34 2.41 -15.87
CA HIS A 275 -7.79 2.18 -14.50
C HIS A 275 -8.87 3.15 -14.01
N THR A 276 -9.04 4.28 -14.70
CA THR A 276 -10.07 5.28 -14.36
C THR A 276 -11.13 5.43 -15.44
N GLU A 277 -10.94 4.86 -16.63
CA GLU A 277 -11.77 5.12 -17.80
C GLU A 277 -13.23 4.65 -17.64
N LYS A 278 -13.45 3.49 -17.02
CA LYS A 278 -14.81 2.94 -16.85
C LYS A 278 -15.62 3.65 -15.76
N GLU A 279 -14.99 3.93 -14.63
CA GLU A 279 -15.67 4.46 -13.44
C GLU A 279 -15.66 5.98 -13.38
N TYR A 280 -14.61 6.60 -13.92
CA TYR A 280 -14.35 8.05 -13.90
C TYR A 280 -13.92 8.54 -15.30
N PRO A 281 -14.82 8.48 -16.30
CA PRO A 281 -14.50 8.88 -17.66
C PRO A 281 -14.02 10.33 -17.76
N GLU A 282 -14.38 11.20 -16.82
CA GLU A 282 -13.97 12.59 -16.78
C GLU A 282 -12.57 12.82 -16.18
N SER A 283 -11.90 11.81 -15.60
CA SER A 283 -10.48 11.95 -15.24
C SER A 283 -9.65 12.15 -16.51
N ASN A 284 -8.69 13.08 -16.47
CA ASN A 284 -7.92 13.50 -17.65
C ASN A 284 -6.45 13.07 -17.64
N ILE A 285 -6.09 12.20 -16.70
CA ILE A 285 -4.74 11.65 -16.55
C ILE A 285 -4.61 10.42 -17.46
N SER A 286 -3.66 10.41 -18.39
CA SER A 286 -3.43 9.30 -19.33
C SER A 286 -2.47 8.26 -18.76
N MET A 287 -1.48 8.66 -17.96
CA MET A 287 -0.59 7.72 -17.27
C MET A 287 -1.31 6.94 -16.16
N GLN A 288 -1.00 5.65 -16.00
CA GLN A 288 -1.82 4.73 -15.22
C GLN A 288 -1.71 4.89 -13.71
N GLU A 289 -0.50 4.98 -13.15
CA GLU A 289 -0.29 5.06 -11.70
C GLU A 289 0.80 6.04 -11.26
N MET A 290 0.55 6.65 -10.10
CA MET A 290 1.51 7.38 -9.30
C MET A 290 1.55 6.86 -7.88
N MET A 291 2.76 6.56 -7.41
CA MET A 291 3.02 5.92 -6.13
C MET A 291 3.92 6.78 -5.24
N PHE A 292 3.67 6.75 -3.94
CA PHE A 292 4.59 7.22 -2.93
C PHE A 292 5.44 6.06 -2.40
N VAL A 293 6.74 6.30 -2.26
CA VAL A 293 7.71 5.33 -1.72
C VAL A 293 8.30 5.90 -0.42
N PRO A 294 7.88 5.41 0.77
CA PRO A 294 8.30 5.97 2.05
C PRO A 294 9.68 5.44 2.49
N LEU A 295 10.75 6.06 1.99
CA LEU A 295 12.15 5.71 2.25
C LEU A 295 12.54 5.78 3.74
N CYS A 296 11.87 6.64 4.53
CA CYS A 296 12.16 6.80 5.96
C CYS A 296 11.40 5.85 6.90
N ALA A 297 10.49 5.01 6.37
CA ALA A 297 9.69 4.12 7.21
C ALA A 297 10.54 3.00 7.82
N LYS A 298 10.30 2.69 9.10
CA LYS A 298 11.02 1.63 9.83
C LYS A 298 10.35 0.26 9.76
N ASN A 299 9.08 0.24 9.41
CA ASN A 299 8.25 -0.95 9.26
C ASN A 299 7.05 -0.63 8.36
N TYR A 300 6.29 -1.66 8.00
CA TYR A 300 5.14 -1.53 7.11
C TYR A 300 4.00 -0.71 7.73
N GLU A 301 3.82 -0.71 9.05
CA GLU A 301 2.80 0.09 9.71
C GLU A 301 3.09 1.59 9.61
N GLU A 302 4.35 1.99 9.81
CA GLU A 302 4.79 3.37 9.62
C GLU A 302 4.68 3.77 8.14
N ALA A 303 5.09 2.89 7.22
CA ALA A 303 4.95 3.11 5.78
C ALA A 303 3.47 3.34 5.38
N GLN A 304 2.55 2.54 5.91
CA GLN A 304 1.11 2.71 5.71
C GLN A 304 0.58 4.02 6.29
N MET A 305 0.94 4.34 7.53
CA MET A 305 0.53 5.59 8.17
C MET A 305 0.96 6.81 7.36
N ILE A 306 2.21 6.83 6.91
CA ILE A 306 2.79 7.90 6.08
C ILE A 306 2.01 8.04 4.77
N THR A 307 1.81 6.94 4.06
CA THR A 307 1.16 6.95 2.74
C THR A 307 -0.33 7.27 2.82
N VAL A 308 -1.04 6.89 3.90
CA VAL A 308 -2.43 7.34 4.15
C VAL A 308 -2.47 8.86 4.32
N ALA A 309 -1.56 9.41 5.12
CA ALA A 309 -1.48 10.86 5.33
C ALA A 309 -1.16 11.60 4.01
N LEU A 310 -0.24 11.07 3.21
CA LEU A 310 0.12 11.62 1.89
C LEU A 310 -1.08 11.62 0.92
N GLN A 311 -1.79 10.49 0.77
CA GLN A 311 -2.96 10.40 -0.10
C GLN A 311 -4.08 11.35 0.36
N THR A 312 -4.32 11.44 1.66
CA THR A 312 -5.31 12.37 2.24
C THR A 312 -4.92 13.82 1.94
N ARG A 313 -3.66 14.18 2.13
CA ARG A 313 -3.18 15.53 1.87
C ARG A 313 -3.19 15.87 0.37
N LEU A 314 -2.83 14.91 -0.48
CA LEU A 314 -2.89 15.07 -1.94
C LEU A 314 -4.32 15.32 -2.39
N LYS A 315 -5.30 14.58 -1.87
CA LYS A 315 -6.72 14.83 -2.13
C LYS A 315 -7.08 16.27 -1.76
N GLU A 316 -6.74 16.72 -0.56
CA GLU A 316 -6.99 18.10 -0.14
C GLU A 316 -6.34 19.14 -1.05
N ILE A 317 -5.11 18.90 -1.51
CA ILE A 317 -4.42 19.83 -2.43
C ILE A 317 -5.16 19.90 -3.77
N ILE A 318 -5.58 18.75 -4.31
CA ILE A 318 -6.30 18.69 -5.59
C ILE A 318 -7.64 19.43 -5.48
N GLU A 319 -8.46 19.14 -4.47
CA GLU A 319 -9.80 19.74 -4.30
C GLU A 319 -9.78 21.26 -4.06
N LYS A 320 -8.66 21.77 -3.57
CA LYS A 320 -8.43 23.20 -3.29
C LYS A 320 -7.78 23.95 -4.44
N SER A 321 -7.26 23.23 -5.43
CA SER A 321 -6.54 23.82 -6.54
C SER A 321 -7.51 24.19 -7.65
N GLU A 322 -7.39 25.41 -8.16
CA GLU A 322 -8.19 25.86 -9.29
C GLU A 322 -8.00 24.95 -10.51
N GLY A 323 -9.13 24.59 -11.14
CA GLY A 323 -9.16 23.68 -12.28
C GLY A 323 -8.83 22.23 -11.95
N ALA A 324 -8.85 21.83 -10.67
CA ALA A 324 -8.61 20.44 -10.27
C ALA A 324 -9.71 19.95 -9.33
N ARG A 325 -10.01 18.64 -9.38
CA ARG A 325 -11.00 17.98 -8.51
C ARG A 325 -10.71 16.49 -8.42
N VAL A 326 -11.09 15.86 -7.31
CA VAL A 326 -11.03 14.39 -7.19
C VAL A 326 -12.39 13.80 -7.57
N MET A 327 -12.40 12.92 -8.57
CA MET A 327 -13.62 12.24 -9.02
C MET A 327 -13.96 11.05 -8.11
N GLY A 328 -12.94 10.38 -7.57
CA GLY A 328 -13.12 9.27 -6.65
C GLY A 328 -11.83 8.49 -6.39
N ILE A 329 -11.99 7.20 -6.12
CA ILE A 329 -10.91 6.24 -5.89
C ILE A 329 -10.97 5.21 -7.01
N GLY A 330 -9.92 5.14 -7.83
CA GLY A 330 -9.87 4.20 -8.94
C GLY A 330 -9.73 2.74 -8.48
N LEU A 331 -9.72 1.84 -9.47
CA LEU A 331 -9.86 0.39 -9.30
C LEU A 331 -8.93 -0.25 -8.24
N GLU A 332 -7.70 0.26 -8.09
CA GLU A 332 -6.71 -0.29 -7.15
C GLU A 332 -6.46 0.59 -5.90
N GLY A 333 -7.29 1.60 -5.64
CA GLY A 333 -7.26 2.38 -4.40
C GLY A 333 -6.54 3.75 -4.42
N GLY A 334 -6.08 4.21 -5.58
CA GLY A 334 -5.48 5.54 -5.79
C GLY A 334 -6.53 6.60 -6.13
N LEU A 335 -6.20 7.89 -5.97
CA LEU A 335 -7.11 8.98 -6.35
C LEU A 335 -7.27 9.04 -7.87
N ALA A 336 -8.50 9.19 -8.36
CA ALA A 336 -8.78 9.47 -9.77
C ALA A 336 -9.13 10.96 -9.93
N PRO A 337 -8.21 11.83 -10.38
CA PRO A 337 -8.46 13.25 -10.44
C PRO A 337 -8.74 13.75 -11.87
N TYR A 338 -9.38 14.91 -11.94
CA TYR A 338 -9.25 15.80 -13.10
C TYR A 338 -8.33 16.94 -12.70
N ILE A 339 -7.35 17.27 -13.55
CA ILE A 339 -6.34 18.29 -13.29
C ILE A 339 -6.13 19.15 -14.53
N ALA A 340 -6.53 20.42 -14.50
CA ALA A 340 -6.15 21.39 -15.52
C ALA A 340 -4.64 21.60 -15.47
N LYS A 341 -3.98 21.61 -16.63
CA LYS A 341 -2.54 21.87 -16.73
C LYS A 341 -2.20 23.33 -16.37
N GLU A 342 -0.97 23.59 -15.93
CA GLU A 342 -0.45 24.96 -15.89
C GLU A 342 0.13 25.35 -17.27
N PRO A 343 0.28 26.65 -17.61
CA PRO A 343 0.78 27.07 -18.92
C PRO A 343 2.16 26.51 -19.32
N LYS A 344 2.99 26.12 -18.34
CA LYS A 344 4.32 25.52 -18.54
C LYS A 344 4.29 24.01 -18.79
N ASP A 345 3.15 23.37 -18.55
CA ASP A 345 3.00 21.93 -18.66
C ASP A 345 2.63 21.53 -20.09
N ILE A 346 3.15 20.38 -20.49
CA ILE A 346 2.77 19.71 -21.74
C ILE A 346 1.56 18.82 -21.49
N VAL A 347 1.50 18.17 -20.32
CA VAL A 347 0.45 17.22 -19.94
C VAL A 347 0.02 17.42 -18.48
N PRO A 348 -1.25 17.15 -18.10
CA PRO A 348 -1.77 17.40 -16.76
C PRO A 348 -1.06 16.62 -15.64
N GLU A 349 -0.43 15.48 -15.97
CA GLU A 349 0.38 14.66 -15.08
C GLU A 349 1.48 15.48 -14.38
N GLN A 350 2.12 16.42 -15.09
CA GLN A 350 3.20 17.23 -14.53
C GLN A 350 2.72 18.07 -13.33
N ARG A 351 1.50 18.63 -13.41
CA ARG A 351 0.89 19.38 -12.30
C ARG A 351 0.54 18.43 -11.15
N MET A 352 0.00 17.25 -11.44
CA MET A 352 -0.28 16.22 -10.44
C MET A 352 0.98 15.81 -9.67
N TRP A 353 2.09 15.59 -10.36
CA TRP A 353 3.36 15.21 -9.72
C TRP A 353 3.88 16.32 -8.80
N ARG A 354 3.77 17.58 -9.21
CA ARG A 354 4.12 18.72 -8.34
C ARG A 354 3.21 18.82 -7.12
N MET A 355 1.90 18.54 -7.26
CA MET A 355 0.97 18.45 -6.14
C MET A 355 1.34 17.31 -5.18
N ALA A 356 1.80 16.16 -5.69
CA ALA A 356 2.30 15.06 -4.88
C ALA A 356 3.55 15.47 -4.07
N VAL A 357 4.49 16.19 -4.70
CA VAL A 357 5.65 16.76 -3.99
C VAL A 357 5.23 17.79 -2.95
N GLN A 358 4.20 18.60 -3.23
CA GLN A 358 3.64 19.53 -2.26
C GLN A 358 3.03 18.78 -1.07
N ALA A 359 2.33 17.67 -1.30
CA ALA A 359 1.77 16.83 -0.24
C ALA A 359 2.87 16.32 0.71
N ILE A 360 4.00 15.84 0.16
CA ILE A 360 5.16 15.40 0.94
C ILE A 360 5.64 16.51 1.89
N ARG A 361 5.80 17.74 1.38
CA ARG A 361 6.26 18.88 2.16
C ARG A 361 5.24 19.29 3.23
N ASP A 362 3.96 19.33 2.87
CA ASP A 362 2.88 19.77 3.76
C ASP A 362 2.72 18.90 5.00
N ILE A 363 2.97 17.59 4.88
CA ILE A 363 2.94 16.66 6.03
C ILE A 363 4.28 16.56 6.77
N GLY A 364 5.26 17.40 6.43
CA GLY A 364 6.51 17.57 7.17
C GLY A 364 7.64 16.60 6.80
N TYR A 365 7.58 15.95 5.63
CA TYR A 365 8.63 15.08 5.12
C TYR A 365 9.45 15.76 4.02
N LYS A 366 10.68 15.29 3.81
CA LYS A 366 11.59 15.79 2.77
C LYS A 366 11.44 14.98 1.48
N PRO A 367 11.06 15.60 0.36
CA PRO A 367 11.06 14.94 -0.95
C PRO A 367 12.46 14.40 -1.30
N GLY A 368 12.53 13.13 -1.70
CA GLY A 368 13.75 12.42 -2.11
C GLY A 368 14.61 11.86 -0.97
N ASP A 369 14.52 12.42 0.24
CA ASP A 369 15.17 11.85 1.44
C ASP A 369 14.25 10.91 2.20
N ASP A 370 13.05 11.40 2.50
CA ASP A 370 12.08 10.68 3.30
C ASP A 370 11.09 9.93 2.43
N ILE A 371 10.63 10.57 1.36
CA ILE A 371 9.60 10.06 0.45
C ILE A 371 10.04 10.31 -0.99
N ALA A 372 10.03 9.27 -1.82
CA ALA A 372 10.21 9.37 -3.26
C ALA A 372 8.91 9.11 -4.02
N LEU A 373 8.93 9.38 -5.32
CA LEU A 373 7.87 9.07 -6.27
C LEU A 373 8.27 7.91 -7.17
N ALA A 374 7.28 7.12 -7.56
CA ALA A 374 7.41 6.07 -8.56
C ALA A 374 6.19 6.13 -9.49
N PHE A 375 6.39 5.89 -10.78
CA PHE A 375 5.31 5.94 -11.77
C PHE A 375 5.24 4.65 -12.58
N ASP A 376 4.02 4.28 -12.93
CA ASP A 376 3.72 3.30 -13.97
C ASP A 376 2.85 4.02 -15.02
N PRO A 377 3.47 4.53 -16.09
CA PRO A 377 2.71 5.17 -17.16
C PRO A 377 1.92 4.21 -18.04
N ALA A 378 2.23 2.91 -18.05
CA ALA A 378 1.65 1.89 -18.94
C ALA A 378 1.62 2.32 -20.43
N VAL A 379 2.78 2.67 -20.98
CA VAL A 379 2.89 3.36 -22.29
C VAL A 379 2.40 2.54 -23.48
N SER A 380 2.31 1.21 -23.35
CA SER A 380 1.62 0.34 -24.33
C SER A 380 0.20 0.84 -24.63
N GLU A 381 -0.55 1.31 -23.62
CA GLU A 381 -1.91 1.85 -23.79
C GLU A 381 -1.92 3.16 -24.58
N LEU A 382 -0.92 4.02 -24.38
CA LEU A 382 -0.77 5.28 -25.12
C LEU A 382 -0.42 5.01 -26.59
N SER A 383 0.36 3.96 -26.85
CA SER A 383 0.68 3.50 -28.20
C SER A 383 -0.55 2.90 -28.88
N ASN A 384 -1.28 2.03 -28.20
CA ASN A 384 -2.52 1.43 -28.71
C ASN A 384 -3.56 2.51 -29.04
N ALA A 385 -3.75 3.49 -28.15
CA ALA A 385 -4.63 4.61 -28.40
C ALA A 385 -4.21 5.44 -29.64
N TYR A 386 -2.91 5.61 -29.87
CA TYR A 386 -2.40 6.27 -31.09
C TYR A 386 -2.73 5.44 -32.34
N ARG A 387 -2.45 4.13 -32.32
CA ARG A 387 -2.72 3.23 -33.45
C ARG A 387 -4.20 3.23 -33.82
N GLU A 388 -5.08 3.22 -32.82
CA GLU A 388 -6.53 3.26 -32.99
C GLU A 388 -7.03 4.62 -33.53
N GLU A 389 -6.64 5.74 -32.90
CA GLU A 389 -7.09 7.08 -33.29
C GLU A 389 -6.64 7.45 -34.70
N PHE A 390 -5.41 7.10 -35.07
CA PHE A 390 -4.81 7.48 -36.36
C PHE A 390 -4.87 6.36 -37.42
N ASN A 391 -5.46 5.20 -37.09
CA ASN A 391 -5.52 4.02 -37.96
C ASN A 391 -4.14 3.60 -38.50
N GLN A 392 -3.15 3.52 -37.60
CA GLN A 392 -1.77 3.15 -37.90
C GLN A 392 -1.33 1.94 -37.07
N PRO A 393 -1.81 0.72 -37.37
CA PRO A 393 -1.58 -0.46 -36.52
C PRO A 393 -0.09 -0.81 -36.33
N ASP A 394 0.76 -0.47 -37.29
CA ASP A 394 2.19 -0.78 -37.27
C ASP A 394 3.06 0.36 -36.71
N ALA A 395 2.47 1.45 -36.22
CA ALA A 395 3.24 2.57 -35.67
C ALA A 395 3.96 2.18 -34.36
N ILE A 396 5.26 2.48 -34.25
CA ILE A 396 6.07 2.26 -33.04
C ILE A 396 6.74 3.56 -32.61
N GLY A 397 6.70 3.87 -31.31
CA GLY A 397 7.33 5.06 -30.73
C GLY A 397 6.51 6.34 -30.85
N MET A 398 5.19 6.21 -31.01
CA MET A 398 4.24 7.32 -31.03
C MET A 398 3.19 7.08 -29.94
N TYR A 399 2.93 8.11 -29.13
CA TYR A 399 2.16 8.00 -27.89
C TYR A 399 1.10 9.07 -27.82
N TYR A 400 -0.15 8.65 -27.69
CA TYR A 400 -1.30 9.52 -27.63
C TYR A 400 -1.83 9.61 -26.19
N PHE A 401 -1.82 10.81 -25.61
CA PHE A 401 -2.37 11.10 -24.29
C PHE A 401 -3.90 11.30 -24.40
N TRP A 402 -4.63 10.22 -24.71
CA TRP A 402 -6.04 10.24 -25.10
C TRP A 402 -7.00 10.77 -24.04
N ARG A 403 -6.62 10.70 -22.76
CA ARG A 403 -7.43 11.20 -21.63
C ARG A 403 -7.29 12.70 -21.46
N SER A 404 -6.17 13.28 -21.91
CA SER A 404 -5.94 14.72 -21.80
C SER A 404 -6.88 15.49 -22.74
N GLU A 405 -7.37 16.66 -22.32
CA GLU A 405 -8.26 17.47 -23.16
C GLU A 405 -7.60 17.93 -24.47
N GLU A 406 -6.30 18.21 -24.40
CA GLU A 406 -5.50 18.64 -25.55
C GLU A 406 -5.08 17.48 -26.45
N LYS A 407 -5.30 16.23 -26.03
CA LYS A 407 -5.07 15.04 -26.85
C LYS A 407 -3.65 15.01 -27.43
N VAL A 408 -2.66 15.29 -26.59
CA VAL A 408 -1.26 15.47 -26.99
C VAL A 408 -0.70 14.17 -27.59
N VAL A 409 0.03 14.29 -28.70
CA VAL A 409 0.83 13.19 -29.26
C VAL A 409 2.30 13.48 -29.03
N MET A 410 3.03 12.49 -28.52
CA MET A 410 4.48 12.54 -28.37
C MET A 410 5.16 11.41 -29.15
N SER A 411 6.27 11.75 -29.79
CA SER A 411 7.25 10.76 -30.22
C SER A 411 8.05 10.22 -29.04
N ARG A 412 8.72 9.08 -29.24
CA ARG A 412 9.70 8.49 -28.31
C ARG A 412 10.68 9.51 -27.74
N ASP A 413 11.29 10.35 -28.57
CA ASP A 413 12.29 11.33 -28.14
C ASP A 413 11.68 12.40 -27.23
N GLN A 414 10.46 12.86 -27.54
CA GLN A 414 9.73 13.80 -26.70
C GLN A 414 9.34 13.17 -25.35
N LEU A 415 8.96 11.89 -25.35
CA LEU A 415 8.60 11.17 -24.13
C LEU A 415 9.83 10.94 -23.22
N VAL A 416 10.97 10.55 -23.78
CA VAL A 416 12.24 10.48 -23.02
C VAL A 416 12.60 11.85 -22.43
N GLU A 417 12.46 12.92 -23.19
CA GLU A 417 12.78 14.27 -22.70
C GLU A 417 11.82 14.72 -21.58
N LEU A 418 10.54 14.34 -21.64
CA LEU A 418 9.59 14.53 -20.55
C LEU A 418 10.07 13.82 -19.27
N TYR A 419 10.49 12.56 -19.36
CA TYR A 419 11.00 11.81 -18.22
C TYR A 419 12.31 12.38 -17.68
N LYS A 420 13.25 12.78 -18.53
CA LYS A 420 14.52 13.39 -18.11
C LYS A 420 14.28 14.66 -17.31
N LYS A 421 13.43 15.56 -17.81
CA LYS A 421 13.06 16.79 -17.08
C LYS A 421 12.36 16.47 -15.76
N ALA A 422 11.41 15.52 -15.77
CA ALA A 422 10.72 15.10 -14.56
C ALA A 422 11.69 14.56 -13.49
N VAL A 423 12.62 13.66 -13.87
CA VAL A 423 13.62 13.08 -12.97
C VAL A 423 14.67 14.09 -12.54
N GLN A 424 14.86 15.21 -13.25
CA GLN A 424 15.73 16.30 -12.78
C GLN A 424 15.06 17.13 -11.69
N GLU A 425 13.75 17.37 -11.80
CA GLU A 425 12.99 18.30 -10.95
C GLU A 425 12.29 17.65 -9.76
N LEU A 426 11.92 16.37 -9.88
CA LEU A 426 11.05 15.65 -8.96
C LEU A 426 11.75 14.42 -8.38
N PRO A 427 11.43 13.99 -7.14
CA PRO A 427 12.11 12.90 -6.45
C PRO A 427 11.72 11.51 -6.97
N ILE A 428 11.82 11.28 -8.28
CA ILE A 428 11.40 10.05 -8.96
C ILE A 428 12.52 9.01 -8.88
N VAL A 429 12.22 7.83 -8.33
CA VAL A 429 13.17 6.71 -8.21
C VAL A 429 12.87 5.56 -9.15
N MET A 430 11.69 5.52 -9.77
CA MET A 430 11.24 4.39 -10.58
C MET A 430 10.29 4.82 -11.70
N LEU A 431 10.48 4.23 -12.89
CA LEU A 431 9.53 4.20 -13.99
C LEU A 431 9.29 2.75 -14.42
N GLU A 432 8.03 2.31 -14.41
CA GLU A 432 7.55 1.02 -14.91
C GLU A 432 6.89 1.22 -16.28
N ASP A 433 7.13 0.33 -17.25
CA ASP A 433 6.53 0.37 -18.60
C ASP A 433 6.51 1.76 -19.24
N ALA A 434 7.68 2.40 -19.23
CA ALA A 434 7.91 3.75 -19.73
C ALA A 434 7.88 3.87 -21.26
N PHE A 435 7.93 2.74 -21.98
CA PHE A 435 7.76 2.64 -23.42
C PHE A 435 6.88 1.43 -23.72
N ALA A 436 6.22 1.44 -24.88
CA ALA A 436 5.41 0.29 -25.32
C ALA A 436 6.24 -1.00 -25.38
N GLU A 437 5.61 -2.16 -25.18
CA GLU A 437 6.28 -3.47 -25.16
C GLU A 437 7.05 -3.81 -26.45
N ASP A 438 6.67 -3.21 -27.58
CA ASP A 438 7.31 -3.36 -28.88
C ASP A 438 8.30 -2.23 -29.25
N ASP A 439 8.45 -1.22 -28.38
CA ASP A 439 9.37 -0.10 -28.59
C ASP A 439 10.74 -0.31 -27.92
N TYR A 440 11.48 -1.31 -28.40
CA TYR A 440 12.82 -1.63 -27.90
C TYR A 440 13.79 -0.43 -27.91
N GLU A 441 13.68 0.46 -28.89
CA GLU A 441 14.57 1.62 -29.00
C GLU A 441 14.28 2.67 -27.92
N GLY A 442 13.01 2.83 -27.56
CA GLY A 442 12.58 3.65 -26.42
C GLY A 442 13.17 3.14 -25.11
N TRP A 443 13.07 1.84 -24.86
CA TRP A 443 13.67 1.19 -23.70
C TRP A 443 15.20 1.37 -23.63
N ARG A 444 15.92 1.13 -24.74
CA ARG A 444 17.38 1.35 -24.80
C ARG A 444 17.75 2.81 -24.55
N LEU A 445 17.01 3.75 -25.13
CA LEU A 445 17.24 5.17 -24.94
C LEU A 445 17.04 5.58 -23.49
N LEU A 446 15.96 5.10 -22.84
CA LEU A 446 15.72 5.36 -21.42
C LEU A 446 16.81 4.78 -20.53
N MET A 447 17.21 3.53 -20.78
CA MET A 447 18.27 2.87 -20.04
C MET A 447 19.61 3.58 -20.17
N LYS A 448 19.94 4.08 -21.36
CA LYS A 448 21.14 4.90 -21.61
C LYS A 448 21.11 6.21 -20.83
N GLU A 449 19.97 6.90 -20.80
CA GLU A 449 19.88 8.25 -20.23
C GLU A 449 19.66 8.24 -18.71
N LEU A 450 18.91 7.27 -18.17
CA LEU A 450 18.44 7.26 -16.78
C LEU A 450 18.62 5.91 -16.06
N GLY A 451 19.03 4.85 -16.75
CA GLY A 451 19.12 3.49 -16.19
C GLY A 451 20.13 3.34 -15.05
N ASP A 452 21.15 4.20 -14.95
CA ASP A 452 22.09 4.22 -13.82
C ASP A 452 21.58 5.01 -12.61
N ARG A 453 20.47 5.75 -12.75
CA ARG A 453 19.91 6.66 -11.75
C ARG A 453 18.65 6.13 -11.11
N ILE A 454 17.71 5.62 -11.91
CA ILE A 454 16.40 5.14 -11.45
C ILE A 454 16.22 3.64 -11.74
N PHE A 455 15.23 3.05 -11.11
CA PHE A 455 14.73 1.74 -11.48
C PHE A 455 13.88 1.87 -12.75
N VAL A 456 14.27 1.15 -13.80
CA VAL A 456 13.51 1.02 -15.04
C VAL A 456 12.95 -0.39 -15.01
N VAL A 457 11.65 -0.48 -14.77
CA VAL A 457 10.94 -1.72 -14.48
C VAL A 457 10.22 -2.20 -15.74
N GLY A 458 10.52 -3.42 -16.18
CA GLY A 458 9.77 -4.09 -17.25
C GLY A 458 8.64 -4.95 -16.69
N ASP A 459 7.43 -4.78 -17.20
CA ASP A 459 6.25 -5.60 -16.92
C ASP A 459 5.69 -6.24 -18.21
N ASP A 460 5.05 -5.47 -19.08
CA ASP A 460 4.46 -5.98 -20.33
C ASP A 460 5.52 -6.62 -21.24
N ILE A 461 6.72 -6.04 -21.31
CA ILE A 461 7.83 -6.53 -22.16
C ILE A 461 8.40 -7.90 -21.72
N VAL A 462 8.10 -8.34 -20.49
CA VAL A 462 8.67 -9.59 -19.92
C VAL A 462 7.63 -10.61 -19.48
N THR A 463 6.44 -10.19 -19.06
CA THR A 463 5.32 -11.05 -18.61
C THR A 463 5.72 -12.14 -17.60
N THR A 464 6.70 -11.86 -16.73
CA THR A 464 7.27 -12.83 -15.75
C THR A 464 7.80 -14.13 -16.40
N LYS A 465 7.98 -14.16 -17.72
CA LYS A 465 8.48 -15.33 -18.46
C LYS A 465 10.01 -15.32 -18.46
N ASP A 466 10.57 -16.46 -18.06
CA ASP A 466 12.01 -16.63 -17.84
C ASP A 466 12.87 -16.31 -19.09
N SER A 467 12.44 -16.76 -20.27
CA SER A 467 13.18 -16.50 -21.51
C SER A 467 13.12 -15.05 -21.99
N THR A 468 11.99 -14.36 -21.81
CA THR A 468 11.84 -12.94 -22.15
C THR A 468 12.59 -12.05 -21.16
N ILE A 469 12.58 -12.39 -19.86
CA ILE A 469 13.40 -11.73 -18.84
C ILE A 469 14.88 -11.81 -19.23
N GLU A 470 15.39 -13.00 -19.57
CA GLU A 470 16.81 -13.15 -19.95
C GLU A 470 17.15 -12.33 -21.19
N ARG A 471 16.30 -12.35 -22.23
CA ARG A 471 16.49 -11.54 -23.45
C ARG A 471 16.55 -10.04 -23.14
N CYS A 472 15.57 -9.53 -22.40
CA CYS A 472 15.51 -8.10 -22.09
C CYS A 472 16.68 -7.65 -21.20
N ALA A 473 17.18 -8.53 -20.33
CA ALA A 473 18.40 -8.30 -19.58
C ALA A 473 19.65 -8.29 -20.47
N ASP A 474 19.77 -9.25 -21.40
CA ASP A 474 20.87 -9.33 -22.37
C ASP A 474 20.94 -8.07 -23.26
N GLU A 475 19.78 -7.57 -23.69
CA GLU A 475 19.66 -6.37 -24.52
C GLU A 475 19.75 -5.04 -23.74
N GLY A 476 19.84 -5.10 -22.40
CA GLY A 476 19.97 -3.91 -21.54
C GLY A 476 18.73 -3.01 -21.56
N LEU A 477 17.53 -3.58 -21.70
CA LEU A 477 16.27 -2.84 -21.83
C LEU A 477 15.67 -2.42 -20.50
N MET A 478 16.07 -3.08 -19.41
CA MET A 478 15.58 -2.81 -18.06
C MET A 478 16.67 -3.13 -17.03
N ASN A 479 16.51 -2.63 -15.81
CA ASN A 479 17.36 -3.01 -14.67
C ASN A 479 16.57 -3.66 -13.52
N THR A 480 15.25 -3.71 -13.64
CA THR A 480 14.34 -4.28 -12.64
C THR A 480 13.26 -5.06 -13.37
N SER A 481 12.95 -6.27 -12.92
CA SER A 481 11.82 -7.05 -13.44
C SER A 481 10.63 -6.92 -12.51
N LEU A 482 9.46 -6.60 -13.08
CA LEU A 482 8.20 -6.81 -12.38
C LEU A 482 7.87 -8.30 -12.39
N ILE A 483 7.40 -8.81 -11.26
CA ILE A 483 7.03 -10.21 -11.08
C ILE A 483 5.56 -10.29 -10.70
N LYS A 484 4.77 -10.89 -11.58
CA LYS A 484 3.35 -11.20 -11.39
C LYS A 484 3.15 -12.69 -11.63
N ALA A 485 2.97 -13.45 -10.56
CA ALA A 485 2.88 -14.92 -10.63
C ALA A 485 1.79 -15.40 -11.61
N ASN A 486 0.70 -14.64 -11.74
CA ASN A 486 -0.39 -14.98 -12.63
C ASN A 486 -0.09 -14.71 -14.12
N GLN A 487 0.98 -13.97 -14.46
CA GLN A 487 1.42 -13.85 -15.85
C GLN A 487 2.09 -15.12 -16.38
N ILE A 488 2.61 -15.99 -15.49
CA ILE A 488 3.23 -17.27 -15.88
C ILE A 488 2.41 -18.48 -15.40
N GLY A 489 1.77 -18.39 -14.23
CA GLY A 489 0.67 -19.25 -13.81
C GLY A 489 1.00 -20.44 -12.91
N THR A 490 2.24 -20.61 -12.45
CA THR A 490 2.59 -21.54 -11.35
C THR A 490 3.62 -20.91 -10.40
N LEU A 491 3.70 -21.41 -9.17
CA LEU A 491 4.71 -20.94 -8.22
C LEU A 491 6.12 -21.28 -8.70
N SER A 492 6.37 -22.50 -9.19
CA SER A 492 7.70 -22.92 -9.66
C SER A 492 8.20 -22.11 -10.86
N GLU A 493 7.35 -21.85 -11.86
CA GLU A 493 7.72 -21.01 -13.00
C GLU A 493 8.01 -19.57 -12.56
N THR A 494 7.24 -19.05 -11.60
CA THR A 494 7.49 -17.73 -11.00
C THR A 494 8.87 -17.69 -10.35
N LEU A 495 9.25 -18.71 -9.57
CA LEU A 495 10.58 -18.78 -8.96
C LEU A 495 11.70 -18.84 -10.01
N ILE A 496 11.52 -19.59 -11.10
CA ILE A 496 12.51 -19.64 -12.19
C ILE A 496 12.69 -18.26 -12.82
N GLY A 497 11.61 -17.55 -13.15
CA GLY A 497 11.69 -16.19 -13.70
C GLY A 497 12.41 -15.22 -12.75
N MET A 498 12.13 -15.30 -11.45
CA MET A 498 12.82 -14.52 -10.42
C MET A 498 14.33 -14.86 -10.34
N LEU A 499 14.68 -16.14 -10.41
CA LEU A 499 16.08 -16.58 -10.39
C LEU A 499 16.86 -16.15 -11.64
N VAL A 500 16.22 -16.19 -12.81
CA VAL A 500 16.82 -15.64 -14.04
C VAL A 500 17.10 -14.15 -13.84
N ALA A 501 16.11 -13.35 -13.44
CA ALA A 501 16.30 -11.93 -13.21
C ALA A 501 17.44 -11.64 -12.21
N LEU A 502 17.48 -12.33 -11.07
CA LEU A 502 18.53 -12.19 -10.06
C LEU A 502 19.92 -12.60 -10.58
N GLY A 503 19.99 -13.70 -11.34
CA GLY A 503 21.22 -14.17 -11.97
C GLY A 503 21.77 -13.20 -13.01
N LYS A 504 20.89 -12.50 -13.74
CA LYS A 504 21.24 -11.40 -14.66
C LYS A 504 21.55 -10.07 -13.95
N GLY A 505 21.45 -10.03 -12.62
CA GLY A 505 21.73 -8.84 -11.82
C GLY A 505 20.61 -7.79 -11.82
N LEU A 506 19.39 -8.18 -12.20
CA LEU A 506 18.21 -7.32 -12.09
C LEU A 506 17.67 -7.32 -10.66
N ASP A 507 17.08 -6.19 -10.27
CA ASP A 507 16.24 -6.12 -9.08
C ASP A 507 14.85 -6.72 -9.33
N LEU A 508 14.17 -7.13 -8.25
CA LEU A 508 12.82 -7.70 -8.32
C LEU A 508 11.79 -6.77 -7.66
N LEU A 509 10.69 -6.49 -8.36
CA LEU A 509 9.51 -5.83 -7.82
C LEU A 509 8.32 -6.78 -7.98
N VAL A 510 7.77 -7.29 -6.87
CA VAL A 510 6.55 -8.12 -6.94
C VAL A 510 5.33 -7.23 -7.02
N SER A 511 4.40 -7.55 -7.93
CA SER A 511 3.18 -6.78 -8.13
C SER A 511 1.91 -7.60 -7.99
N HIS A 512 0.88 -6.97 -7.46
CA HIS A 512 -0.51 -7.40 -7.57
C HIS A 512 -1.05 -7.28 -9.00
N ARG A 513 -2.33 -7.64 -9.20
CA ARG A 513 -3.12 -7.26 -10.38
C ARG A 513 -4.37 -6.46 -10.03
N SER A 514 -4.83 -5.68 -11.01
CA SER A 514 -5.96 -4.77 -10.90
C SER A 514 -7.25 -5.39 -10.33
N LYS A 515 -7.51 -6.67 -10.61
CA LYS A 515 -8.62 -7.42 -10.01
C LYS A 515 -8.06 -8.50 -9.09
N SER A 516 -8.10 -8.33 -7.77
CA SER A 516 -7.51 -9.27 -6.82
C SER A 516 -8.51 -9.82 -5.82
N PRO A 517 -8.35 -11.10 -5.42
CA PRO A 517 -9.01 -11.67 -4.25
C PRO A 517 -8.28 -11.28 -2.96
N ASN A 518 -8.90 -11.58 -1.82
CA ASN A 518 -8.31 -11.42 -0.47
C ASN A 518 -7.27 -12.52 -0.16
N ASP A 519 -6.24 -12.59 -0.99
CA ASP A 519 -5.13 -13.54 -0.86
C ASP A 519 -3.80 -12.78 -0.69
N ASP A 520 -2.85 -13.39 0.02
CA ASP A 520 -1.55 -12.82 0.38
C ASP A 520 -0.38 -13.39 -0.43
N MET A 521 -0.64 -14.12 -1.52
CA MET A 521 0.36 -14.74 -2.39
C MET A 521 1.54 -13.82 -2.72
N GLU A 522 1.27 -12.58 -3.15
CA GLU A 522 2.31 -11.62 -3.54
C GLU A 522 3.23 -11.26 -2.36
N ALA A 523 2.69 -11.18 -1.14
CA ALA A 523 3.47 -10.94 0.06
C ALA A 523 4.39 -12.12 0.39
N GLN A 524 3.88 -13.36 0.26
CA GLN A 524 4.65 -14.58 0.48
C GLN A 524 5.80 -14.71 -0.53
N ILE A 525 5.53 -14.44 -1.81
CA ILE A 525 6.55 -14.47 -2.89
C ILE A 525 7.61 -13.38 -2.67
N ALA A 526 7.20 -12.16 -2.31
CA ALA A 526 8.10 -11.05 -2.05
C ALA A 526 9.08 -11.34 -0.90
N LEU A 527 8.57 -11.92 0.21
CA LEU A 527 9.39 -12.34 1.34
C LEU A 527 10.30 -13.51 0.98
N ALA A 528 9.84 -14.49 0.20
CA ALA A 528 10.64 -15.66 -0.17
C ALA A 528 11.97 -15.26 -0.83
N ALA A 529 11.91 -14.30 -1.76
CA ALA A 529 13.06 -13.85 -2.55
C ALA A 529 13.76 -12.58 -2.01
N ASN A 530 13.28 -11.98 -0.91
CA ASN A 530 13.76 -10.68 -0.41
C ASN A 530 13.75 -9.58 -1.50
N THR A 531 12.62 -9.46 -2.19
CA THR A 531 12.50 -8.57 -3.36
C THR A 531 12.79 -7.12 -3.01
N MET A 532 13.23 -6.33 -3.99
CA MET A 532 13.50 -4.90 -3.82
C MET A 532 12.23 -4.17 -3.37
N GLY A 533 11.11 -4.46 -4.01
CA GLY A 533 9.84 -3.85 -3.62
C GLY A 533 8.64 -4.77 -3.70
N LEU A 534 7.52 -4.23 -3.22
CA LEU A 534 6.18 -4.76 -3.36
C LEU A 534 5.23 -3.62 -3.78
N LYS A 535 4.62 -3.78 -4.97
CA LYS A 535 3.54 -2.95 -5.50
C LYS A 535 2.22 -3.69 -5.29
N ALA A 536 1.48 -3.37 -4.22
CA ALA A 536 0.23 -4.06 -3.88
C ALA A 536 -0.99 -3.13 -3.82
N GLY A 537 -1.00 -2.09 -4.66
CA GLY A 537 -2.10 -1.13 -4.81
C GLY A 537 -2.15 -0.09 -3.67
N GLY A 538 -3.25 0.67 -3.63
CA GLY A 538 -3.55 1.69 -2.64
C GLY A 538 -4.07 1.14 -1.31
N GLY A 539 -4.43 2.05 -0.39
CA GLY A 539 -4.84 1.69 0.98
C GLY A 539 -6.34 1.74 1.24
N ALA A 540 -7.16 1.82 0.18
CA ALA A 540 -8.61 1.98 0.29
C ALA A 540 -9.39 0.65 0.17
N ASN A 541 -8.75 -0.41 -0.33
CA ASN A 541 -9.41 -1.67 -0.66
C ASN A 541 -8.86 -2.84 0.18
N THR A 542 -9.74 -3.74 0.62
CA THR A 542 -9.43 -4.81 1.58
C THR A 542 -8.38 -5.79 1.04
N GLU A 543 -8.46 -6.15 -0.25
CA GLU A 543 -7.56 -7.11 -0.91
C GLU A 543 -6.11 -6.61 -0.99
N ARG A 544 -5.93 -5.28 -0.96
CA ARG A 544 -4.62 -4.61 -0.91
C ARG A 544 -4.07 -4.61 0.50
N LEU A 545 -4.91 -4.21 1.46
CA LEU A 545 -4.57 -4.22 2.88
C LEU A 545 -4.22 -5.63 3.38
N PHE A 546 -4.85 -6.68 2.84
CA PHE A 546 -4.55 -8.06 3.17
C PHE A 546 -3.08 -8.43 2.85
N LYS A 547 -2.58 -8.03 1.68
CA LYS A 547 -1.19 -8.28 1.25
C LYS A 547 -0.19 -7.53 2.13
N TYR A 548 -0.39 -6.24 2.36
CA TYR A 548 0.48 -5.45 3.25
C TYR A 548 0.40 -5.93 4.72
N GLY A 549 -0.78 -6.34 5.17
CA GLY A 549 -1.02 -6.91 6.50
C GLY A 549 -0.29 -8.23 6.70
N SER A 550 -0.20 -9.07 5.67
CA SER A 550 0.55 -10.34 5.75
C SER A 550 2.05 -10.09 5.99
N ILE A 551 2.68 -9.16 5.27
CA ILE A 551 4.08 -8.76 5.56
C ILE A 551 4.23 -8.32 7.01
N THR A 552 3.35 -7.43 7.47
CA THR A 552 3.36 -6.90 8.84
C THR A 552 3.26 -8.03 9.87
N LYS A 553 2.35 -8.98 9.66
CA LYS A 553 2.14 -10.13 10.54
C LYS A 553 3.37 -11.03 10.58
N ILE A 554 3.89 -11.44 9.42
CA ILE A 554 5.03 -12.35 9.33
C ILE A 554 6.27 -11.73 9.97
N MET A 555 6.56 -10.46 9.69
CA MET A 555 7.71 -9.77 10.28
C MET A 555 7.60 -9.68 11.81
N LYS A 556 6.41 -9.37 12.34
CA LYS A 556 6.17 -9.38 13.80
C LYS A 556 6.33 -10.75 14.43
N ASP A 557 5.84 -11.79 13.77
CA ASP A 557 5.92 -13.15 14.28
C ASP A 557 7.38 -13.62 14.30
N LEU A 558 8.18 -13.28 13.29
CA LEU A 558 9.62 -13.53 13.26
C LEU A 558 10.38 -12.78 14.37
N GLU A 559 10.01 -11.53 14.68
CA GLU A 559 10.60 -10.77 15.81
C GLU A 559 10.26 -11.37 17.19
N LYS A 560 9.11 -12.04 17.32
CA LYS A 560 8.72 -12.72 18.56
C LYS A 560 9.41 -14.07 18.70
N THR A 561 9.45 -14.87 17.64
CA THR A 561 10.06 -16.21 17.65
C THR A 561 11.57 -16.15 17.83
N THR A 562 12.22 -15.07 17.38
CA THR A 562 13.64 -14.81 17.74
C THR A 562 13.83 -14.53 19.23
N LYS A 563 12.79 -14.15 19.98
CA LYS A 563 12.81 -13.81 21.41
C LYS A 563 12.27 -14.90 22.35
N ILE A 564 11.48 -15.86 21.86
CA ILE A 564 10.82 -16.90 22.66
C ILE A 564 11.24 -18.28 22.14
N GLU A 565 11.91 -19.06 22.98
CA GLU A 565 12.16 -20.48 22.73
C GLU A 565 10.86 -21.26 22.90
N TYR A 566 10.39 -21.87 21.80
CA TYR A 566 9.46 -22.98 21.90
C TYR A 566 10.25 -24.28 21.78
N GLU A 567 10.29 -25.05 22.87
CA GLU A 567 10.60 -26.47 22.81
C GLU A 567 9.50 -27.17 21.99
N LYS A 568 9.75 -27.46 20.72
CA LYS A 568 8.96 -28.44 19.98
C LYS A 568 9.29 -29.83 20.54
N LYS A 569 8.62 -30.22 21.63
CA LYS A 569 8.45 -31.64 21.95
C LYS A 569 7.55 -32.25 20.89
N GLU A 570 8.17 -32.82 19.87
CA GLU A 570 7.46 -33.67 18.92
C GLU A 570 7.02 -34.94 19.65
N ILE A 571 5.70 -35.16 19.68
CA ILE A 571 5.18 -36.49 19.95
C ILE A 571 5.26 -37.23 18.62
N GLU A 572 6.24 -38.12 18.48
CA GLU A 572 6.53 -38.91 17.28
C GLU A 572 5.30 -39.65 16.71
N SER A 573 4.31 -39.95 17.56
CA SER A 573 3.01 -40.52 17.17
C SER A 573 2.14 -39.58 16.33
N LEU A 574 2.23 -38.26 16.51
CA LEU A 574 1.48 -37.28 15.70
C LEU A 574 2.04 -37.22 14.27
N LYS A 575 3.37 -37.32 14.10
CA LYS A 575 3.99 -37.38 12.76
C LYS A 575 3.53 -38.58 11.96
N ALA A 576 3.43 -39.75 12.60
CA ALA A 576 2.91 -40.96 11.96
C ALA A 576 1.45 -40.81 11.51
N LEU A 577 0.63 -40.07 12.27
CA LEU A 577 -0.75 -39.76 11.91
C LEU A 577 -0.82 -38.82 10.70
N PHE A 578 -0.06 -37.72 10.70
CA PHE A 578 0.00 -36.77 9.57
C PHE A 578 0.47 -37.44 8.27
N ASN A 579 1.43 -38.36 8.35
CA ASN A 579 1.96 -39.06 7.18
C ASN A 579 0.94 -39.96 6.46
N ASN A 580 -0.16 -40.33 7.13
CA ASN A 580 -1.22 -41.17 6.58
C ASN A 580 -2.47 -40.39 6.15
N LEU A 581 -2.49 -39.07 6.34
CA LEU A 581 -3.58 -38.25 5.81
C LEU A 581 -3.51 -38.20 4.28
N VAL A 582 -4.68 -38.08 3.67
CA VAL A 582 -4.85 -37.98 2.21
C VAL A 582 -5.58 -36.70 1.87
N ILE A 583 -5.41 -36.23 0.63
CA ILE A 583 -6.32 -35.23 0.07
C ILE A 583 -7.67 -35.91 -0.14
N THR A 584 -8.70 -35.48 0.59
CA THR A 584 -10.03 -36.10 0.51
C THR A 584 -10.93 -35.42 -0.49
N ASP A 585 -10.82 -34.10 -0.60
CA ASP A 585 -11.68 -33.28 -1.44
C ASP A 585 -10.90 -32.07 -1.97
N VAL A 586 -11.18 -31.73 -3.22
CA VAL A 586 -10.77 -30.47 -3.85
C VAL A 586 -12.05 -29.77 -4.29
N ILE A 587 -12.33 -28.60 -3.72
CA ILE A 587 -13.50 -27.81 -4.04
C ILE A 587 -13.04 -26.53 -4.73
N ALA A 588 -13.49 -26.33 -5.98
CA ALA A 588 -13.28 -25.09 -6.71
C ALA A 588 -14.57 -24.27 -6.75
N TYR A 589 -14.43 -22.95 -6.72
CA TYR A 589 -15.56 -22.03 -6.74
C TYR A 589 -15.15 -20.68 -7.35
N GLU A 590 -16.16 -19.87 -7.70
CA GLU A 590 -15.93 -18.50 -8.16
C GLU A 590 -15.62 -17.60 -6.97
N GLU A 591 -14.37 -17.16 -6.86
CA GLU A 591 -13.90 -16.23 -5.83
C GLU A 591 -14.14 -14.79 -6.31
N PRO A 592 -14.88 -13.95 -5.56
CA PRO A 592 -15.10 -12.57 -5.94
C PRO A 592 -13.82 -11.74 -5.88
N THR A 593 -13.71 -10.75 -6.77
CA THR A 593 -12.65 -9.74 -6.71
C THR A 593 -13.22 -8.34 -6.43
N ASN A 594 -12.35 -7.39 -6.13
CA ASN A 594 -12.70 -5.97 -5.97
C ASN A 594 -13.45 -5.37 -7.17
N ALA A 595 -13.32 -5.95 -8.36
CA ALA A 595 -13.95 -5.45 -9.59
C ALA A 595 -15.34 -6.06 -9.87
N GLY A 596 -15.85 -6.94 -9.00
CA GLY A 596 -17.10 -7.67 -9.24
C GLY A 596 -17.03 -8.73 -10.34
N ILE A 597 -15.83 -9.00 -10.87
CA ILE A 597 -15.56 -10.09 -11.82
C ILE A 597 -14.94 -11.25 -11.03
N PRO A 598 -15.49 -12.47 -11.09
CA PRO A 598 -14.95 -13.59 -10.33
C PRO A 598 -13.63 -14.07 -10.92
N THR A 599 -12.82 -14.65 -10.04
CA THR A 599 -11.67 -15.51 -10.36
C THR A 599 -11.92 -16.90 -9.77
N VAL A 600 -10.91 -17.77 -9.82
CA VAL A 600 -10.99 -19.11 -9.26
C VAL A 600 -10.44 -19.14 -7.84
N GLY A 601 -11.26 -19.59 -6.89
CA GLY A 601 -10.86 -20.04 -5.55
C GLY A 601 -10.83 -21.55 -5.46
N VAL A 602 -9.90 -22.09 -4.67
CA VAL A 602 -9.73 -23.52 -4.42
C VAL A 602 -9.60 -23.76 -2.93
N ASP A 603 -10.32 -24.78 -2.44
CA ASP A 603 -10.15 -25.39 -1.13
C ASP A 603 -9.67 -26.82 -1.28
N ILE A 604 -8.56 -27.16 -0.63
CA ILE A 604 -8.03 -28.51 -0.51
C ILE A 604 -8.28 -29.00 0.90
N TYR A 605 -9.04 -30.08 1.00
CA TYR A 605 -9.31 -30.75 2.27
C TYR A 605 -8.42 -31.97 2.45
N VAL A 606 -7.86 -32.08 3.64
CA VAL A 606 -7.00 -33.20 4.04
C VAL A 606 -7.60 -33.88 5.27
N GLY A 607 -7.62 -35.21 5.25
CA GLY A 607 -8.18 -36.01 6.34
C GLY A 607 -7.85 -37.49 6.24
N VAL A 608 -8.60 -38.31 6.97
CA VAL A 608 -8.40 -39.76 7.06
C VAL A 608 -9.16 -40.45 5.93
N ALA A 609 -8.44 -41.27 5.15
CA ALA A 609 -9.04 -42.04 4.06
C ALA A 609 -10.19 -42.94 4.56
N GLY A 610 -11.34 -42.87 3.91
CA GLY A 610 -12.52 -43.72 4.22
C GLY A 610 -13.29 -43.35 5.50
N SER A 611 -12.88 -42.30 6.24
CA SER A 611 -13.63 -41.81 7.40
C SER A 611 -14.59 -40.69 7.00
N GLU A 612 -15.83 -40.74 7.48
CA GLU A 612 -16.79 -39.61 7.35
C GLU A 612 -16.50 -38.51 8.38
N ASP A 613 -16.34 -38.88 9.65
CA ASP A 613 -16.11 -37.94 10.76
C ASP A 613 -14.80 -37.15 10.64
N TYR A 614 -13.76 -37.78 10.08
CA TYR A 614 -12.42 -37.20 9.95
C TYR A 614 -12.02 -36.96 8.49
N ARG A 615 -12.99 -36.79 7.60
CA ARG A 615 -12.75 -36.52 6.19
C ARG A 615 -12.05 -35.17 5.97
N LYS A 616 -12.46 -34.12 6.70
CA LYS A 616 -12.05 -32.72 6.45
C LYS A 616 -11.40 -32.10 7.68
N ILE A 617 -10.20 -32.58 8.03
CA ILE A 617 -9.47 -32.13 9.23
C ILE A 617 -8.79 -30.77 8.98
N LEU A 618 -8.11 -30.65 7.84
CA LEU A 618 -7.39 -29.44 7.44
C LEU A 618 -7.97 -28.91 6.15
N LYS A 619 -7.91 -27.58 5.99
CA LYS A 619 -8.31 -26.86 4.79
C LYS A 619 -7.18 -25.92 4.37
N PHE A 620 -6.78 -25.99 3.11
CA PHE A 620 -5.81 -25.09 2.50
C PHE A 620 -6.45 -24.38 1.31
N THR A 621 -6.28 -23.07 1.22
CA THR A 621 -6.94 -22.26 0.20
C THR A 621 -5.95 -21.69 -0.79
N GLY A 622 -6.41 -21.41 -2.00
CA GLY A 622 -5.64 -20.68 -3.02
C GLY A 622 -6.58 -19.92 -3.94
N SER A 623 -6.28 -18.65 -4.17
CA SER A 623 -7.00 -17.84 -5.15
C SER A 623 -6.05 -16.93 -5.90
N THR A 624 -6.32 -16.71 -7.19
CA THR A 624 -5.45 -15.96 -8.08
C THR A 624 -6.09 -14.66 -8.53
N PRO A 625 -5.31 -13.56 -8.65
CA PRO A 625 -5.82 -12.34 -9.23
C PRO A 625 -6.00 -12.41 -10.77
N LEU A 626 -6.78 -11.48 -11.32
CA LEU A 626 -6.90 -11.23 -12.76
C LEU A 626 -6.31 -9.87 -13.14
N GLY A 627 -5.76 -9.80 -14.36
CA GLY A 627 -5.34 -8.56 -14.99
C GLY A 627 -6.41 -7.82 -15.78
N THR A 628 -6.03 -6.63 -16.23
CA THR A 628 -6.72 -5.80 -17.22
C THR A 628 -5.93 -5.71 -18.52
N SER A 629 -4.59 -5.61 -18.44
CA SER A 629 -3.69 -5.80 -19.58
C SER A 629 -3.30 -7.28 -19.74
N ALA A 630 -3.10 -7.69 -20.99
CA ALA A 630 -2.53 -8.98 -21.36
C ALA A 630 -1.32 -8.71 -22.25
N GLY A 631 -0.14 -8.70 -21.66
CA GLY A 631 1.11 -8.56 -22.42
C GLY A 631 1.28 -9.71 -23.40
N THR A 632 2.03 -9.48 -24.48
CA THR A 632 2.18 -10.49 -25.53
C THR A 632 2.90 -11.73 -24.95
N GLY A 633 2.20 -12.86 -24.86
CA GLY A 633 2.74 -14.13 -24.34
C GLY A 633 2.37 -14.48 -22.90
N GLU A 634 1.57 -13.66 -22.21
CA GLU A 634 1.08 -13.93 -20.85
C GLU A 634 0.26 -15.24 -20.74
N ALA A 635 0.29 -15.94 -19.62
CA ALA A 635 -0.60 -17.07 -19.37
C ALA A 635 -2.09 -16.65 -19.44
N ILE A 636 -2.90 -17.49 -20.07
CA ILE A 636 -4.30 -17.19 -20.40
C ILE A 636 -5.18 -17.38 -19.18
N HIS A 637 -5.83 -16.30 -18.76
CA HIS A 637 -6.94 -16.38 -17.83
C HIS A 637 -8.17 -16.94 -18.56
N LEU A 638 -8.62 -18.15 -18.20
CA LEU A 638 -9.73 -18.80 -18.88
C LEU A 638 -11.08 -18.24 -18.41
N ILE A 639 -11.83 -17.66 -19.34
CA ILE A 639 -13.14 -17.03 -19.12
C ILE A 639 -14.26 -17.78 -19.84
N ASP A 640 -15.49 -17.59 -19.37
CA ASP A 640 -16.70 -18.27 -19.86
C ASP A 640 -16.97 -18.02 -21.34
N SER A 641 -16.60 -16.83 -21.86
CA SER A 641 -16.74 -16.51 -23.28
C SER A 641 -15.77 -17.24 -24.22
N THR A 642 -14.79 -17.97 -23.67
CA THR A 642 -13.91 -18.85 -24.45
C THR A 642 -14.52 -20.23 -24.53
N ILE A 643 -15.04 -20.59 -25.71
CA ILE A 643 -15.80 -21.83 -25.91
C ILE A 643 -14.90 -22.85 -26.60
N GLU A 644 -14.71 -24.01 -25.97
CA GLU A 644 -13.98 -25.11 -26.59
C GLU A 644 -14.82 -25.81 -27.67
N ARG A 645 -14.15 -26.46 -28.61
CA ARG A 645 -14.82 -27.32 -29.58
C ARG A 645 -15.68 -28.37 -28.85
N SER A 646 -16.95 -28.44 -29.19
CA SER A 646 -17.94 -29.32 -28.56
C SER A 646 -19.04 -29.69 -29.55
N GLU A 647 -19.85 -30.70 -29.22
CA GLU A 647 -20.99 -31.11 -30.05
C GLU A 647 -21.96 -29.94 -30.29
N ILE A 648 -22.18 -29.08 -29.30
CA ILE A 648 -23.06 -27.90 -29.44
C ILE A 648 -22.53 -26.96 -30.53
N VAL A 649 -21.23 -26.70 -30.54
CA VAL A 649 -20.58 -25.87 -31.56
C VAL A 649 -20.67 -26.53 -32.93
N GLU A 650 -20.54 -27.85 -33.00
CA GLU A 650 -20.64 -28.60 -34.26
C GLU A 650 -22.07 -28.67 -34.81
N ARG A 651 -23.08 -28.79 -33.94
CA ARG A 651 -24.50 -28.80 -34.30
C ARG A 651 -24.99 -27.42 -34.77
N HIS A 652 -24.44 -26.33 -34.22
CA HIS A 652 -24.92 -24.96 -34.46
C HIS A 652 -23.83 -23.99 -34.93
N GLN A 653 -23.03 -24.40 -35.90
CA GLN A 653 -21.89 -23.62 -36.43
C GLN A 653 -22.28 -22.22 -36.93
N GLU A 654 -23.55 -22.02 -37.31
CA GLU A 654 -24.06 -20.73 -37.76
C GLU A 654 -23.92 -19.63 -36.70
N PHE A 655 -23.88 -19.96 -35.41
CA PHE A 655 -23.79 -18.97 -34.32
C PHE A 655 -22.37 -18.71 -33.83
N PHE A 656 -21.38 -19.52 -34.23
CA PHE A 656 -20.03 -19.46 -33.68
C PHE A 656 -18.99 -18.98 -34.70
N ALA A 657 -18.01 -18.23 -34.22
CA ALA A 657 -16.82 -17.82 -34.96
C ALA A 657 -15.59 -18.51 -34.37
N LEU A 658 -14.84 -19.21 -35.22
CA LEU A 658 -13.54 -19.79 -34.86
C LEU A 658 -12.52 -18.67 -34.62
N GLN A 659 -11.78 -18.77 -33.53
CA GLN A 659 -10.70 -17.87 -33.14
C GLN A 659 -9.34 -18.46 -33.52
N SER A 660 -8.29 -17.63 -33.52
CA SER A 660 -6.92 -18.04 -33.87
C SER A 660 -6.33 -19.09 -32.92
N ASP A 661 -6.76 -19.10 -31.65
CA ASP A 661 -6.34 -20.06 -30.61
C ASP A 661 -7.12 -21.39 -30.65
N LYS A 662 -7.83 -21.65 -31.77
CA LYS A 662 -8.68 -22.83 -31.99
C LYS A 662 -9.87 -22.92 -31.02
N THR A 663 -10.27 -21.81 -30.40
CA THR A 663 -11.51 -21.72 -29.60
C THR A 663 -12.63 -21.07 -30.42
N TYR A 664 -13.83 -21.02 -29.87
CA TYR A 664 -15.01 -20.44 -30.49
C TYR A 664 -15.58 -19.32 -29.62
N ARG A 665 -16.23 -18.35 -30.27
CA ARG A 665 -17.05 -17.32 -29.64
C ARG A 665 -18.37 -17.19 -30.38
N PHE A 666 -19.43 -16.75 -29.71
CA PHE A 666 -20.64 -16.37 -30.43
C PHE A 666 -20.35 -15.22 -31.41
N LYS A 667 -20.95 -15.27 -32.60
CA LYS A 667 -20.86 -14.19 -33.60
C LYS A 667 -21.48 -12.90 -33.05
N LYS A 668 -20.96 -11.75 -33.47
CA LYS A 668 -21.55 -10.45 -33.11
C LYS A 668 -22.97 -10.35 -33.67
N GLY A 669 -23.90 -9.80 -32.88
CA GLY A 669 -25.28 -9.52 -33.30
C GLY A 669 -26.28 -10.67 -33.08
N ILE A 670 -25.86 -11.82 -32.56
CA ILE A 670 -26.78 -12.89 -32.18
C ILE A 670 -27.64 -12.46 -30.99
N MET A 671 -28.96 -12.66 -31.09
CA MET A 671 -29.91 -12.39 -30.02
C MET A 671 -30.41 -13.70 -29.39
N GLU A 672 -30.85 -13.63 -28.14
CA GLU A 672 -31.42 -14.78 -27.41
C GLU A 672 -32.62 -15.41 -28.15
N ALA A 673 -33.40 -14.61 -28.87
CA ALA A 673 -34.53 -15.08 -29.66
C ALA A 673 -34.09 -16.04 -30.80
N ASP A 674 -32.96 -15.75 -31.45
CA ASP A 674 -32.40 -16.58 -32.53
C ASP A 674 -32.00 -17.96 -32.01
N LEU A 675 -31.50 -18.01 -30.77
CA LEU A 675 -31.10 -19.23 -30.09
C LEU A 675 -32.32 -20.02 -29.59
N LYS A 676 -33.34 -19.33 -29.05
CA LYS A 676 -34.60 -19.97 -28.62
C LYS A 676 -35.32 -20.65 -29.77
N ALA A 677 -35.26 -20.08 -30.98
CA ALA A 677 -35.86 -20.66 -32.17
C ALA A 677 -35.31 -22.06 -32.53
N LYS A 678 -34.11 -22.42 -32.03
CA LYS A 678 -33.50 -23.73 -32.26
C LYS A 678 -34.02 -24.82 -31.33
N ASN A 679 -34.73 -24.47 -30.25
CA ASN A 679 -35.24 -25.40 -29.23
C ASN A 679 -34.15 -26.33 -28.64
N ASP A 680 -32.90 -25.87 -28.57
CA ASP A 680 -31.79 -26.61 -27.92
C ASP A 680 -31.51 -25.99 -26.54
N PRO A 681 -31.86 -26.69 -25.44
CA PRO A 681 -31.66 -26.17 -24.08
C PRO A 681 -30.17 -26.06 -23.71
N GLU A 682 -29.29 -26.87 -24.30
CA GLU A 682 -27.85 -26.81 -24.04
C GLU A 682 -27.22 -25.57 -24.68
N LEU A 683 -27.65 -25.22 -25.90
CA LEU A 683 -27.24 -24.00 -26.58
C LEU A 683 -27.65 -22.75 -25.78
N LEU A 684 -28.89 -22.72 -25.28
CA LEU A 684 -29.37 -21.62 -24.44
C LEU A 684 -28.61 -21.53 -23.10
N LYS A 685 -28.34 -22.68 -22.46
CA LYS A 685 -27.53 -22.72 -21.24
C LYS A 685 -26.12 -22.17 -21.47
N LEU A 686 -25.47 -22.57 -22.57
CA LEU A 686 -24.15 -22.06 -22.96
C LEU A 686 -24.19 -20.55 -23.21
N TRP A 687 -25.23 -20.06 -23.91
CA TRP A 687 -25.43 -18.62 -24.11
C TRP A 687 -25.52 -17.87 -22.79
N TYR A 688 -26.39 -18.29 -21.87
CA TYR A 688 -26.53 -17.62 -20.57
C TYR A 688 -25.24 -17.64 -19.76
N GLN A 689 -24.48 -18.75 -19.79
CA GLN A 689 -23.18 -18.84 -19.14
C GLN A 689 -22.18 -17.83 -19.73
N VAL A 690 -22.06 -17.78 -21.06
CA VAL A 690 -21.15 -16.88 -21.79
C VAL A 690 -21.51 -15.41 -21.61
N GLN A 691 -22.76 -15.07 -21.27
CA GLN A 691 -23.17 -13.69 -21.00
C GLN A 691 -22.88 -13.22 -19.57
N ARG A 692 -22.53 -14.12 -18.63
CA ARG A 692 -22.27 -13.73 -17.24
C ARG A 692 -21.04 -12.82 -17.13
N TYR A 693 -21.16 -11.76 -16.31
CA TYR A 693 -20.08 -10.80 -16.05
C TYR A 693 -19.45 -10.22 -17.34
N ASP A 694 -20.28 -9.87 -18.32
CA ASP A 694 -19.83 -9.43 -19.66
C ASP A 694 -18.89 -10.45 -20.35
N GLY A 695 -19.16 -11.74 -20.13
CA GLY A 695 -18.38 -12.87 -20.65
C GLY A 695 -17.06 -13.15 -19.93
N LYS A 696 -16.86 -12.54 -18.76
CA LYS A 696 -15.66 -12.68 -17.93
C LYS A 696 -15.86 -13.60 -16.72
N GLY A 697 -17.00 -14.31 -16.62
CA GLY A 697 -17.16 -15.38 -15.64
C GLY A 697 -16.10 -16.48 -15.81
N CYS A 698 -15.93 -17.35 -14.82
CA CYS A 698 -14.83 -18.34 -14.82
C CYS A 698 -15.30 -19.77 -14.52
N GLN A 699 -16.57 -20.09 -14.78
CA GLN A 699 -17.12 -21.43 -14.54
C GLN A 699 -16.39 -22.52 -15.30
N ASN A 700 -15.90 -22.25 -16.51
CA ASN A 700 -15.09 -23.23 -17.25
C ASN A 700 -13.80 -23.61 -16.51
N ALA A 701 -13.10 -22.63 -15.92
CA ALA A 701 -11.88 -22.86 -15.15
C ALA A 701 -12.18 -23.60 -13.82
N VAL A 702 -13.27 -23.22 -13.14
CA VAL A 702 -13.77 -23.94 -11.96
C VAL A 702 -14.08 -25.40 -12.29
N ALA A 703 -14.78 -25.64 -13.41
CA ALA A 703 -15.13 -26.98 -13.87
C ALA A 703 -13.89 -27.81 -14.24
N ASN A 704 -12.86 -27.20 -14.85
CA ASN A 704 -11.60 -27.89 -15.13
C ASN A 704 -10.92 -28.39 -13.86
N ILE A 705 -10.98 -27.64 -12.75
CA ILE A 705 -10.45 -28.14 -11.48
C ILE A 705 -11.25 -29.34 -11.00
N THR A 706 -12.57 -29.20 -10.90
CA THR A 706 -13.44 -30.25 -10.35
C THR A 706 -13.40 -31.55 -11.17
N ASN A 707 -13.40 -31.42 -12.50
CA ASN A 707 -13.56 -32.57 -13.40
C ASN A 707 -12.23 -33.17 -13.87
N ILE A 708 -11.15 -32.41 -13.86
CA ILE A 708 -9.85 -32.83 -14.41
C ILE A 708 -8.78 -32.83 -13.32
N ILE A 709 -8.46 -31.65 -12.78
CA ILE A 709 -7.31 -31.52 -11.86
C ILE A 709 -7.52 -32.29 -10.56
N ALA A 710 -8.71 -32.22 -9.97
CA ALA A 710 -9.02 -32.86 -8.69
C ALA A 710 -8.78 -34.38 -8.71
N GLN A 711 -9.03 -35.03 -9.85
CA GLN A 711 -8.87 -36.48 -10.01
C GLN A 711 -7.40 -36.92 -9.89
N GLU A 712 -6.45 -36.04 -10.19
CA GLU A 712 -5.01 -36.31 -10.10
C GLU A 712 -4.48 -36.24 -8.66
N PHE A 713 -5.18 -35.58 -7.74
CA PHE A 713 -4.69 -35.31 -6.38
C PHE A 713 -5.51 -35.99 -5.28
N ILE A 714 -6.82 -36.22 -5.47
CA ILE A 714 -7.66 -36.86 -4.46
C ILE A 714 -7.20 -38.31 -4.21
N GLY A 715 -7.15 -38.70 -2.94
CA GLY A 715 -6.75 -40.03 -2.48
C GLY A 715 -5.23 -40.19 -2.29
N HIS A 716 -4.41 -39.30 -2.84
CA HIS A 716 -2.97 -39.32 -2.61
C HIS A 716 -2.63 -38.94 -1.17
N LYS A 717 -1.65 -39.63 -0.59
CA LYS A 717 -1.13 -39.25 0.72
C LYS A 717 -0.41 -37.93 0.61
N ILE A 718 -0.65 -37.06 1.58
CA ILE A 718 0.00 -35.75 1.61
C ILE A 718 1.53 -35.85 1.75
N SER A 719 2.03 -36.98 2.27
CA SER A 719 3.46 -37.28 2.39
C SER A 719 4.15 -37.65 1.07
N GLU A 720 3.40 -37.93 -0.01
CA GLU A 720 3.93 -38.23 -1.34
C GLU A 720 4.45 -36.97 -2.07
N PHE A 721 3.92 -35.80 -1.72
CA PHE A 721 4.36 -34.52 -2.29
C PHE A 721 5.64 -34.05 -1.59
N LYS A 722 6.73 -33.92 -2.35
CA LYS A 722 8.06 -33.56 -1.80
C LYS A 722 8.47 -32.12 -2.10
N SER A 723 8.05 -31.57 -3.22
CA SER A 723 8.42 -30.22 -3.67
C SER A 723 7.27 -29.55 -4.42
N ILE A 724 7.30 -28.22 -4.47
CA ILE A 724 6.34 -27.46 -5.29
C ILE A 724 6.55 -27.74 -6.79
N THR A 725 7.79 -27.99 -7.20
CA THR A 725 8.15 -28.39 -8.57
C THR A 725 7.46 -29.68 -9.00
N GLN A 726 7.33 -30.67 -8.11
CA GLN A 726 6.63 -31.93 -8.40
C GLN A 726 5.13 -31.69 -8.62
N ILE A 727 4.52 -30.84 -7.79
CA ILE A 727 3.12 -30.45 -7.88
C ILE A 727 2.86 -29.72 -9.19
N ASP A 728 3.64 -28.68 -9.48
CA ASP A 728 3.45 -27.84 -10.67
C ASP A 728 3.72 -28.64 -11.95
N ARG A 729 4.70 -29.55 -11.94
CA ARG A 729 4.91 -30.48 -13.05
C ARG A 729 3.67 -31.30 -13.37
N LYS A 730 2.97 -31.86 -12.36
CA LYS A 730 1.72 -32.60 -12.59
C LYS A 730 0.66 -31.71 -13.23
N LEU A 731 0.51 -30.47 -12.74
CA LEU A 731 -0.44 -29.51 -13.31
C LEU A 731 -0.12 -29.15 -14.78
N LEU A 732 1.15 -28.93 -15.10
CA LEU A 732 1.59 -28.62 -16.47
C LEU A 732 1.48 -29.82 -17.41
N MET A 733 1.71 -31.04 -16.92
CA MET A 733 1.48 -32.25 -17.70
C MET A 733 -0.01 -32.43 -18.04
N LEU A 734 -0.92 -32.18 -17.10
CA LEU A 734 -2.36 -32.19 -17.37
C LEU A 734 -2.75 -31.13 -18.43
N GLU A 735 -2.16 -29.93 -18.38
CA GLU A 735 -2.36 -28.89 -19.39
C GLU A 735 -1.95 -29.38 -20.78
N LYS A 736 -0.77 -30.02 -20.88
CA LYS A 736 -0.24 -30.58 -22.12
C LYS A 736 -1.13 -31.70 -22.66
N GLU A 737 -1.51 -32.65 -21.82
CA GLU A 737 -2.37 -33.78 -22.19
C GLU A 737 -3.74 -33.30 -22.69
N LEU A 738 -4.31 -32.29 -22.03
CA LEU A 738 -5.57 -31.69 -22.44
C LEU A 738 -5.44 -30.95 -23.77
N ALA A 739 -4.32 -30.25 -24.01
CA ALA A 739 -4.04 -29.61 -25.29
C ALA A 739 -3.95 -30.62 -26.44
N ILE A 740 -3.32 -31.77 -26.22
CA ILE A 740 -3.26 -32.87 -27.19
C ILE A 740 -4.67 -33.41 -27.47
N LYS A 741 -5.44 -33.68 -26.41
CA LYS A 741 -6.83 -34.17 -26.53
C LYS A 741 -7.72 -33.19 -27.30
N ARG A 742 -7.48 -31.88 -27.17
CA ARG A 742 -8.21 -30.81 -27.89
C ARG A 742 -7.67 -30.54 -29.30
N GLY A 743 -6.62 -31.22 -29.75
CA GLY A 743 -5.98 -30.99 -31.06
C GLY A 743 -5.26 -29.63 -31.16
N LYS A 744 -4.96 -29.01 -30.01
CA LYS A 744 -4.20 -27.76 -29.94
C LYS A 744 -2.69 -28.00 -29.99
N LEU A 745 -2.22 -29.19 -29.60
CA LEU A 745 -0.83 -29.64 -29.63
C LEU A 745 -0.73 -31.03 -30.29
N LEU A 746 0.28 -31.26 -31.12
CA LEU A 746 0.54 -32.60 -31.66
C LEU A 746 1.22 -33.49 -30.60
N PRO A 747 0.91 -34.80 -30.52
CA PRO A 747 1.53 -35.70 -29.53
C PRO A 747 3.06 -35.75 -29.57
N ASN A 748 3.66 -35.50 -30.73
CA ASN A 748 5.10 -35.50 -30.99
C ASN A 748 5.64 -34.10 -31.30
N ALA A 749 4.95 -33.04 -30.87
CA ALA A 749 5.40 -31.66 -31.05
C ALA A 749 6.80 -31.46 -30.44
N PRO A 750 7.66 -30.60 -31.03
CA PRO A 750 8.94 -30.22 -30.44
C PRO A 750 8.80 -29.74 -28.99
N LEU A 751 9.80 -30.01 -28.15
CA LEU A 751 9.74 -29.69 -26.72
C LEU A 751 9.41 -28.20 -26.46
N GLU A 752 9.98 -27.27 -27.22
CA GLU A 752 9.72 -25.85 -27.00
C GLU A 752 8.25 -25.47 -27.28
N GLU A 753 7.61 -26.12 -28.28
CA GLU A 753 6.17 -25.95 -28.54
C GLU A 753 5.33 -26.54 -27.39
N GLN A 754 5.74 -27.68 -26.83
CA GLN A 754 5.10 -28.24 -25.64
C GLN A 754 5.20 -27.28 -24.45
N ILE A 755 6.39 -26.69 -24.23
CA ILE A 755 6.63 -25.72 -23.16
C ILE A 755 5.79 -24.47 -23.36
N GLU A 756 5.72 -23.96 -24.59
CA GLU A 756 4.91 -22.78 -24.90
C GLU A 756 3.43 -23.01 -24.58
N VAL A 757 2.88 -24.17 -24.96
CA VAL A 757 1.50 -24.53 -24.61
C VAL A 757 1.30 -24.62 -23.09
N MET A 758 2.23 -25.27 -22.37
CA MET A 758 2.20 -25.37 -20.91
C MET A 758 2.33 -24.01 -20.20
N GLN A 759 3.15 -23.09 -20.72
CA GLN A 759 3.30 -21.73 -20.19
C GLN A 759 2.05 -20.87 -20.47
N ARG A 760 1.42 -21.05 -21.64
CA ARG A 760 0.21 -20.32 -22.03
C ARG A 760 -1.04 -20.72 -21.26
N LYS A 761 -1.14 -21.97 -20.77
CA LYS A 761 -2.24 -22.44 -19.90
C LYS A 761 -3.63 -22.21 -20.49
N GLY A 762 -3.74 -22.27 -21.81
CA GLY A 762 -4.96 -21.97 -22.56
C GLY A 762 -6.06 -23.02 -22.45
N ASN A 763 -5.78 -24.19 -21.85
CA ASN A 763 -6.72 -25.30 -21.81
C ASN A 763 -7.40 -25.46 -20.44
N LEU A 764 -6.61 -25.65 -19.38
CA LEU A 764 -7.09 -25.69 -18.00
C LEU A 764 -7.40 -24.28 -17.49
N GLY A 765 -6.65 -23.29 -17.95
CA GLY A 765 -6.71 -21.90 -17.49
C GLY A 765 -5.64 -21.61 -16.44
N MET A 766 -4.93 -20.49 -16.62
CA MET A 766 -3.98 -19.99 -15.63
C MET A 766 -4.62 -19.85 -14.25
N ASN A 767 -5.86 -19.36 -14.20
CA ASN A 767 -6.63 -19.20 -12.99
C ASN A 767 -6.94 -20.51 -12.27
N ALA A 768 -7.12 -21.61 -13.00
CA ALA A 768 -7.25 -22.93 -12.40
C ALA A 768 -5.90 -23.42 -11.84
N ILE A 769 -4.85 -23.38 -12.68
CA ILE A 769 -3.54 -23.93 -12.36
C ILE A 769 -2.88 -23.18 -11.19
N LEU A 770 -2.87 -21.84 -11.21
CA LEU A 770 -2.20 -21.06 -10.16
C LEU A 770 -2.91 -21.18 -8.81
N SER A 771 -4.25 -21.18 -8.78
CA SER A 771 -5.00 -21.39 -7.54
C SER A 771 -4.75 -22.78 -6.94
N MET A 772 -4.66 -23.81 -7.78
CA MET A 772 -4.27 -25.16 -7.36
C MET A 772 -2.82 -25.23 -6.85
N SER A 773 -1.87 -24.66 -7.60
CA SER A 773 -0.45 -24.56 -7.23
C SER A 773 -0.29 -23.88 -5.87
N LEU A 774 -0.99 -22.78 -5.64
CA LEU A 774 -0.97 -22.03 -4.39
C LEU A 774 -1.55 -22.82 -3.20
N ALA A 775 -2.73 -23.44 -3.37
CA ALA A 775 -3.37 -24.21 -2.32
C ALA A 775 -2.53 -25.45 -1.93
N LEU A 776 -2.00 -26.18 -2.92
CA LEU A 776 -1.11 -27.33 -2.69
C LEU A 776 0.25 -26.91 -2.12
N GLY A 777 0.78 -25.76 -2.53
CA GLY A 777 2.01 -25.20 -1.95
C GLY A 777 1.85 -24.83 -0.48
N ARG A 778 0.72 -24.24 -0.08
CA ARG A 778 0.39 -23.99 1.32
C ARG A 778 0.22 -25.28 2.12
N MET A 779 -0.43 -26.29 1.55
CA MET A 779 -0.52 -27.62 2.14
C MET A 779 0.88 -28.20 2.39
N LEU A 780 1.74 -28.21 1.35
CA LEU A 780 3.10 -28.73 1.44
C LEU A 780 3.94 -28.00 2.49
N ALA A 781 3.87 -26.65 2.52
CA ALA A 781 4.57 -25.85 3.51
C ALA A 781 4.14 -26.22 4.94
N HIS A 782 2.83 -26.34 5.16
CA HIS A 782 2.28 -26.70 6.47
C HIS A 782 2.74 -28.08 6.95
N ILE A 783 2.77 -29.07 6.05
CA ILE A 783 3.23 -30.44 6.36
C ILE A 783 4.70 -30.44 6.76
N GLN A 784 5.49 -29.56 6.15
CA GLN A 784 6.90 -29.36 6.52
C GLN A 784 7.09 -28.46 7.75
N GLY A 785 6.00 -28.01 8.38
CA GLY A 785 6.03 -27.12 9.55
C GLY A 785 6.55 -25.72 9.24
N LYS A 786 6.30 -25.25 8.02
CA LYS A 786 6.79 -23.99 7.45
C LYS A 786 5.65 -23.10 6.97
N ASP A 787 5.92 -21.81 6.86
CA ASP A 787 5.10 -20.89 6.06
C ASP A 787 5.44 -21.03 4.57
N LEU A 788 4.54 -20.59 3.70
CA LEU A 788 4.72 -20.66 2.24
C LEU A 788 6.01 -19.97 1.78
N TRP A 789 6.30 -18.75 2.27
CA TRP A 789 7.51 -18.03 1.89
C TRP A 789 8.81 -18.80 2.21
N GLN A 790 8.81 -19.61 3.27
CA GLN A 790 9.98 -20.43 3.65
C GLN A 790 10.18 -21.58 2.66
N LEU A 791 9.10 -22.29 2.31
CA LEU A 791 9.12 -23.34 1.30
C LEU A 791 9.64 -22.79 -0.04
N LEU A 792 9.07 -21.67 -0.50
CA LEU A 792 9.48 -21.04 -1.77
C LEU A 792 10.96 -20.65 -1.75
N ARG A 793 11.46 -20.10 -0.64
CA ARG A 793 12.87 -19.74 -0.49
C ARG A 793 13.79 -20.96 -0.57
N GLU A 794 13.42 -22.07 0.07
CA GLU A 794 14.22 -23.30 0.02
C GLU A 794 14.29 -23.89 -1.38
N GLU A 795 13.18 -23.84 -2.14
CA GLU A 795 13.14 -24.26 -3.54
C GLU A 795 14.06 -23.39 -4.40
N MET A 796 14.07 -22.06 -4.19
CA MET A 796 15.01 -21.15 -4.83
C MET A 796 16.47 -21.52 -4.50
N LYS A 797 16.79 -21.71 -3.21
CA LYS A 797 18.15 -22.07 -2.75
C LYS A 797 18.61 -23.39 -3.36
N THR A 798 17.70 -24.36 -3.44
CA THR A 798 17.95 -25.67 -4.05
C THR A 798 18.22 -25.57 -5.55
N ALA A 799 17.40 -24.81 -6.27
CA ALA A 799 17.57 -24.59 -7.71
C ALA A 799 18.91 -23.92 -8.02
N ILE A 800 19.29 -22.89 -7.27
CA ILE A 800 20.60 -22.23 -7.41
C ILE A 800 21.72 -23.23 -7.12
N ALA A 801 21.66 -23.95 -6.01
CA ALA A 801 22.71 -24.89 -5.61
C ALA A 801 22.94 -26.00 -6.65
N LYS A 802 21.87 -26.53 -7.23
CA LYS A 802 21.95 -27.49 -8.33
C LYS A 802 22.52 -26.87 -9.61
N ALA A 803 22.14 -25.64 -9.95
CA ALA A 803 22.69 -24.92 -11.11
C ALA A 803 24.19 -24.66 -10.96
N ILE A 804 24.65 -24.33 -9.74
CA ILE A 804 26.07 -24.25 -9.38
C ILE A 804 26.77 -25.58 -9.65
N GLU A 805 26.21 -26.69 -9.14
CA GLU A 805 26.82 -28.00 -9.26
C GLU A 805 26.90 -28.47 -10.72
N ALA A 806 25.80 -28.38 -11.45
CA ALA A 806 25.67 -28.84 -12.83
C ALA A 806 26.62 -28.12 -13.81
N ASN A 807 27.02 -26.89 -13.50
CA ASN A 807 27.89 -26.07 -14.36
C ASN A 807 29.33 -25.99 -13.85
N ASN A 808 29.78 -26.93 -13.00
CA ASN A 808 31.13 -26.93 -12.43
C ASN A 808 31.47 -25.56 -11.81
N GLY A 809 30.54 -25.00 -11.03
CA GLY A 809 30.60 -23.63 -10.51
C GLY A 809 31.59 -23.43 -9.37
N LEU A 810 32.06 -24.52 -8.73
CA LEU A 810 32.92 -24.47 -7.54
C LEU A 810 34.16 -23.55 -7.70
N PRO A 811 34.93 -23.58 -8.81
CA PRO A 811 36.09 -22.70 -8.98
C PRO A 811 35.74 -21.20 -9.05
N VAL A 812 34.51 -20.88 -9.46
CA VAL A 812 34.09 -19.48 -9.67
C VAL A 812 33.59 -18.87 -8.37
N ILE A 813 33.00 -19.69 -7.49
CA ILE A 813 32.34 -19.23 -6.26
C ILE A 813 33.24 -19.22 -5.02
N GLU A 814 34.51 -19.64 -5.14
CA GLU A 814 35.48 -19.73 -4.03
C GLU A 814 35.60 -18.41 -3.25
N SER A 815 35.62 -17.28 -3.96
CA SER A 815 35.70 -15.95 -3.34
C SER A 815 34.42 -15.50 -2.63
N THR A 816 33.29 -16.15 -2.91
CA THR A 816 31.96 -15.75 -2.41
C THR A 816 31.51 -16.59 -1.22
N VAL A 817 31.91 -17.86 -1.19
CA VAL A 817 31.55 -18.80 -0.13
C VAL A 817 32.55 -18.70 1.02
N PRO A 818 32.11 -18.72 2.29
CA PRO A 818 33.03 -18.73 3.44
C PRO A 818 34.03 -19.89 3.36
N GLY A 819 35.32 -19.61 3.58
CA GLY A 819 36.42 -20.56 3.31
C GLY A 819 36.29 -21.92 4.01
N GLU A 820 35.80 -21.97 5.24
CA GLU A 820 35.56 -23.23 5.96
C GLU A 820 34.50 -24.10 5.27
N ILE A 821 33.38 -23.47 4.86
CA ILE A 821 32.29 -24.16 4.15
C ILE A 821 32.76 -24.56 2.75
N PHE A 822 33.50 -23.68 2.07
CA PHE A 822 34.07 -23.95 0.76
C PHE A 822 34.99 -25.19 0.78
N ASN A 823 35.88 -25.28 1.77
CA ASN A 823 36.77 -26.44 1.94
C ASN A 823 35.99 -27.74 2.17
N LYS A 824 34.90 -27.69 2.96
CA LYS A 824 34.02 -28.83 3.17
C LYS A 824 33.33 -29.25 1.87
N ILE A 825 32.77 -28.31 1.12
CA ILE A 825 32.13 -28.55 -0.18
C ILE A 825 33.14 -29.15 -1.18
N LYS A 826 34.35 -28.59 -1.24
CA LYS A 826 35.44 -29.05 -2.13
C LYS A 826 35.87 -30.50 -1.88
N SER A 827 35.69 -30.99 -0.65
CA SER A 827 35.97 -32.40 -0.32
C SER A 827 34.92 -33.39 -0.86
N ILE A 828 33.77 -32.91 -1.33
CA ILE A 828 32.66 -33.72 -1.85
C ILE A 828 32.71 -33.73 -3.37
N GLN A 829 32.78 -34.93 -3.96
CA GLN A 829 32.86 -35.06 -5.43
C GLN A 829 31.52 -34.82 -6.14
N LYS A 830 30.39 -35.21 -5.54
CA LYS A 830 29.04 -35.07 -6.13
C LYS A 830 27.99 -34.93 -5.03
N GLY A 831 26.93 -34.16 -5.28
CA GLY A 831 25.87 -33.89 -4.31
C GLY A 831 26.21 -32.78 -3.33
N TYR A 832 27.25 -31.98 -3.60
CA TYR A 832 27.63 -30.86 -2.78
C TYR A 832 26.62 -29.71 -2.84
N TRP A 833 25.70 -29.73 -3.81
CA TRP A 833 24.53 -28.84 -3.83
C TRP A 833 23.73 -28.87 -2.52
N GLN A 834 23.71 -29.99 -1.80
CA GLN A 834 22.99 -30.11 -0.53
C GLN A 834 23.57 -29.15 0.52
N LEU A 835 24.89 -29.16 0.69
CA LEU A 835 25.57 -28.22 1.58
C LEU A 835 25.50 -26.77 1.08
N LEU A 836 25.58 -26.56 -0.24
CA LEU A 836 25.40 -25.21 -0.81
C LEU A 836 24.02 -24.65 -0.50
N SER A 837 22.97 -25.48 -0.59
CA SER A 837 21.59 -25.05 -0.35
C SER A 837 21.33 -24.60 1.09
N GLU A 838 22.21 -24.91 2.04
CA GLU A 838 22.12 -24.42 3.42
C GLU A 838 22.58 -22.96 3.55
N LEU A 839 23.39 -22.46 2.60
CA LEU A 839 23.92 -21.09 2.63
C LEU A 839 22.81 -20.04 2.57
N PRO A 840 23.03 -18.86 3.18
CA PRO A 840 22.13 -17.72 3.03
C PRO A 840 21.79 -17.40 1.57
N LEU A 841 20.53 -17.07 1.31
CA LEU A 841 20.04 -16.79 -0.06
C LEU A 841 20.87 -15.71 -0.79
N ASP A 842 21.33 -14.68 -0.09
CA ASP A 842 22.12 -13.58 -0.68
C ASP A 842 23.50 -14.06 -1.16
N ILE A 843 24.12 -15.01 -0.46
CA ILE A 843 25.37 -15.65 -0.89
C ILE A 843 25.10 -16.45 -2.16
N LEU A 844 24.02 -17.24 -2.17
CA LEU A 844 23.65 -18.06 -3.33
C LEU A 844 23.32 -17.22 -4.56
N ILE A 845 22.64 -16.09 -4.42
CA ILE A 845 22.39 -15.16 -5.54
C ILE A 845 23.71 -14.61 -6.10
N ARG A 846 24.68 -14.22 -5.26
CA ARG A 846 26.01 -13.78 -5.74
C ARG A 846 26.75 -14.90 -6.46
N CYS A 847 26.65 -16.14 -5.97
CA CYS A 847 27.17 -17.31 -6.68
C CYS A 847 26.49 -17.51 -8.04
N LEU A 848 25.15 -17.39 -8.11
CA LEU A 848 24.40 -17.50 -9.36
C LEU A 848 24.86 -16.47 -10.39
N GLN A 849 25.06 -15.21 -9.98
CA GLN A 849 25.57 -14.14 -10.85
C GLN A 849 26.99 -14.40 -11.35
N GLN A 850 27.84 -15.04 -10.56
CA GLN A 850 29.17 -15.45 -11.00
C GLN A 850 29.12 -16.60 -12.02
N ILE A 851 28.20 -17.55 -11.82
CA ILE A 851 28.00 -18.68 -12.73
C ILE A 851 27.29 -18.27 -14.00
N GLU A 852 26.37 -17.31 -13.96
CA GLU A 852 25.72 -16.74 -15.15
C GLU A 852 26.77 -16.26 -16.17
N LYS A 853 27.82 -15.57 -15.70
CA LYS A 853 28.92 -15.12 -16.57
C LYS A 853 29.58 -16.30 -17.28
N LYS A 854 29.86 -17.38 -16.53
CA LYS A 854 30.43 -18.61 -17.08
C LYS A 854 29.49 -19.30 -18.07
N ILE A 855 28.21 -19.43 -17.73
CA ILE A 855 27.17 -20.03 -18.59
C ILE A 855 27.10 -19.27 -19.93
N ARG A 856 27.15 -17.94 -19.85
CA ARG A 856 27.15 -17.06 -21.03
C ARG A 856 28.40 -17.25 -21.88
N ASP A 857 29.58 -17.38 -21.27
CA ASP A 857 30.83 -17.66 -21.99
C ASP A 857 30.81 -19.02 -22.70
N GLU A 858 30.00 -19.97 -22.21
CA GLU A 858 29.71 -21.26 -22.85
C GLU A 858 28.57 -21.20 -23.90
N ASN A 859 28.08 -20.00 -24.26
CA ASN A 859 26.94 -19.78 -25.16
C ASN A 859 25.63 -20.50 -24.74
N LYS A 860 25.46 -20.76 -23.44
CA LYS A 860 24.22 -21.32 -22.89
C LYS A 860 23.32 -20.20 -22.35
N LYS A 861 22.02 -20.49 -22.22
CA LYS A 861 21.05 -19.58 -21.58
C LYS A 861 20.81 -19.99 -20.13
N LEU A 862 20.80 -19.01 -19.23
CA LEU A 862 20.59 -19.24 -17.81
C LEU A 862 19.22 -19.86 -17.52
N TYR A 863 18.17 -19.42 -18.22
CA TYR A 863 16.82 -19.95 -18.05
C TYR A 863 16.76 -21.45 -18.39
N GLN A 864 17.50 -21.90 -19.41
CA GLN A 864 17.57 -23.32 -19.79
C GLN A 864 18.23 -24.15 -18.68
N VAL A 865 19.36 -23.66 -18.16
CA VAL A 865 20.05 -24.29 -17.03
C VAL A 865 19.13 -24.41 -15.82
N LEU A 866 18.41 -23.34 -15.47
CA LEU A 866 17.49 -23.37 -14.33
C LEU A 866 16.30 -24.32 -14.55
N ARG A 867 15.75 -24.38 -15.77
CA ARG A 867 14.69 -25.35 -16.14
C ARG A 867 15.18 -26.81 -16.02
N GLU A 868 16.43 -27.09 -16.37
CA GLU A 868 17.00 -28.44 -16.23
C GLU A 868 17.14 -28.86 -14.76
N GLN A 869 17.52 -27.92 -13.89
CA GLN A 869 17.70 -28.19 -12.45
C GLN A 869 16.40 -28.17 -11.65
N THR A 870 15.36 -27.56 -12.23
CA THR A 870 13.99 -27.52 -11.72
C THR A 870 13.07 -28.12 -12.79
N PRO A 871 13.04 -29.45 -12.97
CA PRO A 871 12.46 -30.10 -14.15
C PRO A 871 10.92 -30.09 -14.13
N ILE A 872 10.34 -28.90 -14.30
CA ILE A 872 8.90 -28.67 -14.35
C ILE A 872 8.28 -29.09 -15.69
N TYR A 873 9.09 -29.10 -16.75
CA TYR A 873 8.64 -29.39 -18.12
C TYR A 873 9.08 -30.78 -18.65
N TYR A 874 9.97 -31.47 -17.93
CA TYR A 874 10.65 -32.69 -18.38
C TYR A 874 10.18 -33.90 -17.60
#